data_AF-A0A834L7G3-F1
#
_entry.id   AF-A0A834L7G3-F1
#
_cell.length_a   1.000
_cell.length_b   1.000
_cell.length_c   1.000
_cell.angle_alpha   90.00
_cell.angle_beta   90.00
_cell.angle_gamma   90.00
#
_symmetry.space_group_name_H-M   'P 1'
#
loop_
_entity.id
_entity.type
_entity.pdbx_description
1 polymer ?
#
loop_
_entity_poly.entity_id
_entity_poly.type
_entity_poly.pdbx_seq_one_letter_code
_entity_poly.pdbx_strand_id
1 'polypeptide(L)'
;MLRHSLVVFLTFCLALRLSYSRRGIIERVYLLPVGGRNFPQFIRFKGGTIISRKDRKVLSLFLFLGLLFIIVPKPHQYNRTISNNRGLEIFTSSSDLYYLVFYSAKLFFDTAPYVMRISCGARNDVHTPPTNTLWYKDFAYTGGIPTNGTRPSFVTPPLNTVRYFPLSEGPENCYNINRVPKGHYSVRIFFGLVAEPNFDNEPLFDVSVEGIQIESLKSGWSKHDDEQAFVEALIFLTDGSASLCFHSTGHGDPAILAIEILQVDDSAYYFGSQWGHGTILKTDRRMSCGAKNPKFDVDYSGDHWGGDRFWNPLKTFGQSSDQTITTTKSIKQASTSPNFYPEALYQTALASTDIQPDLAYTMDVDPNRNYSIWFHFAEIDPSITGAGQRVFDILINGDVAFQDVDIANMSGGFYSALVLNKTVAINGRTLTVAMHPTKGHALINAVEIFEVITAESKTLPDEVSALQTLKSALGLPLRFGWNGDPCVPQQHPWSGADCQFDKTSSKWVIDGLSSTLALALCCKQFDSTPIKFTQKTMEKLKELTQPESTSLSQLKRKADVRAPYVMRISCGARNDVHTPPTNTLWYKDFAYTGGIPTNGTRPSFVTPPLDTVRYFPLSEGPENCYNINRVPKGHYSVRIYFGLVAEPNFDNEPLFDVSVEGTQIESLKSGWSEHDDEQAFVEALIFLTDGSASLCFHSTGHGDPAILAIEILQVDDNAYYFGSQWGHGTILKTDRRMSCGAKNPKFDVDYSGDHWGGDRFWNPLKTFGQSSDQTITTTKSIKQASTSPNFYPEALYQTALASTDIQPDLAYTMDVDPNRNYSIWFHFAEIDPSVTGAGQRVFDILINGDVAFRDVDIVNMSGGIYSALVLNKTVPINGRTLTVTMHPTKGHSLINAVEIFEVITAESKTLPDEVSALQTLKSALGLPLRFGWNGDPCVPQQHPWSGADCQFDKTSSKWVIDGLSSTLALVLCCKQFDSTPIKFTDHGSGSYLVNVSVGPLVMGHVIGLDNQGLKGFLPNDISKLRHLQNINLSENSIHGPIPSSVGTITSLVILDLSYNFFNGSIPESLGQLTSLRRLNLNSNSLSGRVPATLGARLLHRASFNFTDNAGLCGIPGLHSCGPHLSFGAKIGIGLGSCVALLLIVTCLTCWWKRRQNILRAQIIAAREAPYAKARTHFSRDVQMTRPYGNENARTATENGPILLS
;
A
#
# COMPACT_ATOMS: atom_id res chain seq x y z
N MET A 1 -21.84 24.81 14.34
CA MET A 1 -22.98 25.38 15.09
C MET A 1 -22.88 26.89 15.39
N LEU A 2 -21.70 27.50 15.54
CA LEU A 2 -21.56 28.93 15.91
C LEU A 2 -22.23 29.98 14.99
N ARG A 3 -22.55 29.66 13.72
CA ARG A 3 -23.33 30.58 12.84
C ARG A 3 -24.85 30.49 13.03
N HIS A 4 -25.40 29.41 13.59
CA HIS A 4 -26.84 29.34 13.88
C HIS A 4 -27.20 30.08 15.17
N SER A 5 -26.34 30.06 16.20
CA SER A 5 -26.59 30.82 17.44
C SER A 5 -26.64 32.33 17.19
N LEU A 6 -25.74 32.88 16.36
CA LEU A 6 -25.76 34.32 16.03
C LEU A 6 -27.00 34.70 15.21
N VAL A 7 -27.42 33.85 14.26
CA VAL A 7 -28.61 34.08 13.43
C VAL A 7 -29.89 33.95 14.25
N VAL A 8 -30.01 32.95 15.14
CA VAL A 8 -31.18 32.80 16.02
C VAL A 8 -31.29 33.97 17.00
N PHE A 9 -30.18 34.44 17.60
CA PHE A 9 -30.19 35.59 18.50
C PHE A 9 -30.60 36.89 17.76
N LEU A 10 -30.05 37.14 16.57
CA LEU A 10 -30.45 38.27 15.73
C LEU A 10 -31.89 38.17 15.22
N THR A 11 -32.39 36.97 14.91
CA THR A 11 -33.76 36.74 14.44
C THR A 11 -34.78 36.94 15.58
N PHE A 12 -34.44 36.54 16.81
CA PHE A 12 -35.26 36.81 18.00
C PHE A 12 -35.31 38.32 18.32
N CYS A 13 -34.19 39.04 18.17
CA CYS A 13 -34.16 40.50 18.27
C CYS A 13 -34.91 41.23 17.13
N LEU A 14 -34.94 40.68 15.91
CA LEU A 14 -35.69 41.27 14.79
C LEU A 14 -37.21 41.04 14.91
N ALA A 15 -37.63 39.86 15.39
CA ALA A 15 -39.03 39.50 15.56
C ALA A 15 -39.77 40.44 16.54
N LEU A 16 -39.06 40.98 17.54
CA LEU A 16 -39.62 41.93 18.51
C LEU A 16 -39.64 43.40 18.05
N ARG A 17 -39.12 43.74 16.85
CA ARG A 17 -39.01 45.16 16.43
C ARG A 17 -39.69 45.56 15.12
N LEU A 18 -40.17 44.62 14.29
CA LEU A 18 -40.90 44.96 13.05
C LEU A 18 -42.15 44.11 12.80
N SER A 19 -43.02 44.05 13.81
CA SER A 19 -44.44 44.26 13.51
C SER A 19 -44.66 45.76 13.28
N TYR A 20 -44.37 46.29 12.09
CA TYR A 20 -45.05 47.47 11.50
C TYR A 20 -44.60 47.75 10.05
N SER A 21 -45.57 47.67 9.13
CA SER A 21 -45.67 48.32 7.80
C SER A 21 -44.78 47.93 6.59
N ARG A 22 -45.49 47.81 5.46
CA ARG A 22 -45.03 47.87 4.05
C ARG A 22 -44.51 49.32 3.73
N ARG A 23 -43.84 49.66 2.60
CA ARG A 23 -44.15 49.30 1.19
C ARG A 23 -43.06 49.79 0.17
N GLY A 24 -42.82 49.04 -0.91
CA GLY A 24 -42.05 49.44 -2.14
C GLY A 24 -40.64 48.84 -2.27
N ILE A 25 -40.04 48.53 -3.44
CA ILE A 25 -40.38 48.77 -4.88
C ILE A 25 -39.55 47.79 -5.80
N ILE A 26 -40.13 47.27 -6.90
CA ILE A 26 -39.60 46.91 -8.29
C ILE A 26 -38.23 46.17 -8.46
N GLU A 27 -37.91 45.31 -9.46
CA GLU A 27 -38.57 44.33 -10.38
C GLU A 27 -37.48 43.41 -11.05
N ARG A 28 -37.95 42.30 -11.67
CA ARG A 28 -37.33 41.26 -12.53
C ARG A 28 -36.13 41.59 -13.47
N VAL A 29 -35.36 40.53 -13.78
CA VAL A 29 -35.09 40.02 -15.17
C VAL A 29 -35.15 38.46 -15.16
N TYR A 30 -35.43 37.82 -16.31
CA TYR A 30 -35.79 36.38 -16.46
C TYR A 30 -35.21 35.73 -17.75
N LEU A 31 -35.18 34.38 -17.79
CA LEU A 31 -35.04 33.41 -18.93
C LEU A 31 -33.61 33.15 -19.50
N LEU A 32 -32.96 31.97 -19.35
CA LEU A 32 -33.20 30.59 -19.89
C LEU A 32 -33.23 30.49 -21.43
N PRO A 33 -32.64 29.44 -22.10
CA PRO A 33 -33.22 28.05 -22.09
C PRO A 33 -32.32 26.80 -22.40
N VAL A 34 -32.96 25.59 -22.37
CA VAL A 34 -32.59 24.25 -22.98
C VAL A 34 -31.49 23.40 -22.28
N GLY A 35 -31.50 22.05 -22.15
CA GLY A 35 -32.48 20.94 -22.40
C GLY A 35 -31.96 19.80 -23.33
N GLY A 36 -32.10 18.47 -23.15
CA GLY A 36 -32.64 17.60 -22.07
C GLY A 36 -33.72 16.59 -22.54
N ARG A 37 -33.47 15.26 -22.67
CA ARG A 37 -34.50 14.25 -23.08
C ARG A 37 -34.19 12.72 -22.93
N ASN A 38 -35.30 11.94 -22.83
CA ASN A 38 -35.55 10.48 -23.05
C ASN A 38 -35.28 9.50 -21.87
N PHE A 39 -36.30 8.87 -21.24
CA PHE A 39 -37.27 7.78 -21.61
C PHE A 39 -36.71 6.34 -21.37
N PRO A 40 -37.49 5.29 -20.99
CA PRO A 40 -38.97 5.14 -20.98
C PRO A 40 -39.56 4.70 -19.59
N GLN A 41 -40.74 4.08 -19.34
CA GLN A 41 -41.84 3.50 -20.16
C GLN A 41 -43.25 3.56 -19.44
N PHE A 42 -44.08 2.51 -19.52
CA PHE A 42 -45.47 2.30 -18.99
C PHE A 42 -45.61 0.80 -18.57
N ILE A 43 -46.65 0.28 -17.86
CA ILE A 43 -48.02 -0.04 -18.33
C ILE A 43 -48.95 -0.43 -17.15
N ARG A 44 -50.17 0.14 -17.09
CA ARG A 44 -51.44 -0.63 -17.04
C ARG A 44 -52.65 0.24 -17.45
N PHE A 45 -53.33 -0.15 -18.52
CA PHE A 45 -54.69 0.30 -18.92
C PHE A 45 -55.67 -0.86 -18.64
N LYS A 46 -57.01 -0.75 -18.68
CA LYS A 46 -58.01 0.23 -19.17
C LYS A 46 -59.11 0.36 -18.09
N GLY A 47 -60.00 1.34 -18.03
CA GLY A 47 -60.37 2.53 -18.84
C GLY A 47 -61.71 3.06 -18.27
N GLY A 48 -62.37 4.14 -18.70
CA GLY A 48 -62.04 5.36 -19.45
C GLY A 48 -62.88 6.50 -18.82
N THR A 49 -63.05 7.72 -19.33
CA THR A 49 -62.65 8.37 -20.59
C THR A 49 -62.66 9.90 -20.33
N ILE A 50 -61.51 10.58 -20.50
CA ILE A 50 -61.30 12.02 -20.86
C ILE A 50 -62.13 13.07 -20.03
N ILE A 51 -61.54 13.98 -19.24
CA ILE A 51 -60.87 15.25 -19.64
C ILE A 51 -59.82 15.68 -18.58
N SER A 52 -58.79 16.44 -19.00
CA SER A 52 -57.65 16.94 -18.21
C SER A 52 -57.85 18.31 -17.55
N ARG A 53 -57.28 18.54 -16.34
CA ARG A 53 -56.23 19.56 -16.08
C ARG A 53 -55.90 19.83 -14.58
N LYS A 54 -54.60 19.77 -14.27
CA LYS A 54 -53.77 20.63 -13.40
C LYS A 54 -54.12 20.98 -11.93
N ASP A 55 -53.06 20.88 -11.11
CA ASP A 55 -52.68 21.72 -9.96
C ASP A 55 -53.63 21.82 -8.74
N ARG A 56 -53.26 21.13 -7.63
CA ARG A 56 -53.28 21.65 -6.23
C ARG A 56 -52.71 20.65 -5.20
N LYS A 57 -51.50 20.93 -4.71
CA LYS A 57 -51.05 20.55 -3.35
C LYS A 57 -50.41 21.78 -2.68
N VAL A 58 -51.28 22.69 -2.26
CA VAL A 58 -51.01 23.78 -1.29
C VAL A 58 -52.26 23.81 -0.40
N LEU A 59 -52.09 24.11 0.89
CA LEU A 59 -53.13 24.11 1.95
C LEU A 59 -53.55 22.73 2.51
N SER A 60 -52.67 22.15 3.33
CA SER A 60 -53.06 21.25 4.44
C SER A 60 -52.08 21.38 5.63
N LEU A 61 -51.48 22.55 5.80
CA LEU A 61 -50.42 22.84 6.78
C LEU A 61 -50.90 23.93 7.76
N PHE A 62 -51.95 23.67 8.54
CA PHE A 62 -52.36 24.59 9.62
C PHE A 62 -53.22 24.03 10.77
N LEU A 63 -53.74 22.79 10.72
CA LEU A 63 -54.63 22.24 11.74
C LEU A 63 -54.31 20.79 12.12
N PHE A 64 -53.20 20.59 12.83
CA PHE A 64 -53.00 19.46 13.75
C PHE A 64 -52.07 19.83 14.93
N LEU A 65 -52.13 21.10 15.35
CA LEU A 65 -51.56 21.61 16.59
C LEU A 65 -52.71 21.80 17.59
N GLY A 66 -52.95 20.80 18.44
CA GLY A 66 -53.96 20.88 19.50
C GLY A 66 -54.71 19.59 19.78
N LEU A 67 -54.00 18.55 20.26
CA LEU A 67 -54.50 17.48 21.15
C LEU A 67 -53.42 16.40 21.32
N LEU A 68 -52.59 16.52 22.37
CA LEU A 68 -52.43 15.49 23.41
C LEU A 68 -51.48 16.01 24.51
N PHE A 69 -52.07 16.39 25.64
CA PHE A 69 -51.40 16.35 26.94
C PHE A 69 -51.83 15.04 27.61
N ILE A 70 -50.93 14.43 28.40
CA ILE A 70 -51.19 13.32 29.34
C ILE A 70 -51.49 11.95 28.68
N ILE A 71 -50.56 11.01 28.86
CA ILE A 71 -50.72 9.81 29.71
C ILE A 71 -49.31 9.41 30.16
N VAL A 72 -49.06 9.45 31.47
CA VAL A 72 -47.89 8.85 32.13
C VAL A 72 -48.43 7.92 33.23
N PRO A 73 -48.20 6.61 33.17
CA PRO A 73 -48.45 5.72 34.29
C PRO A 73 -47.21 5.65 35.19
N LYS A 74 -47.28 6.26 36.38
CA LYS A 74 -46.43 5.84 37.50
C LYS A 74 -46.94 4.50 38.05
N PRO A 75 -46.04 3.70 38.63
CA PRO A 75 -46.35 3.03 39.89
C PRO A 75 -45.35 3.40 40.98
N HIS A 76 -45.85 3.77 42.15
CA HIS A 76 -45.08 3.80 43.40
C HIS A 76 -45.59 2.69 44.33
N GLN A 77 -44.75 2.31 45.29
CA GLN A 77 -45.00 1.23 46.25
C GLN A 77 -46.26 1.40 47.12
N TYR A 78 -46.78 0.24 47.52
CA TYR A 78 -47.53 -0.08 48.76
C TYR A 78 -48.01 1.05 49.70
N ASN A 79 -49.34 1.17 49.80
CA ASN A 79 -50.16 1.32 51.03
C ASN A 79 -49.59 2.04 52.28
N ARG A 80 -50.09 3.26 52.58
CA ARG A 80 -51.20 3.49 53.55
C ARG A 80 -51.53 4.99 53.80
N THR A 81 -52.82 5.32 53.65
CA THR A 81 -53.67 6.24 54.47
C THR A 81 -53.04 7.32 55.39
N ILE A 82 -53.40 8.61 55.17
CA ILE A 82 -53.98 9.61 56.13
C ILE A 82 -53.53 11.09 55.91
N SER A 83 -54.52 12.00 56.00
CA SER A 83 -54.51 13.45 56.29
C SER A 83 -53.75 14.47 55.41
N ASN A 84 -54.54 15.26 54.67
CA ASN A 84 -54.77 16.70 54.88
C ASN A 84 -53.59 17.71 55.01
N ASN A 85 -53.62 18.66 54.06
CA ASN A 85 -53.66 20.13 54.24
C ASN A 85 -52.38 21.00 54.22
N ARG A 86 -52.53 22.11 53.47
CA ARG A 86 -51.81 23.42 53.48
C ARG A 86 -50.39 23.48 52.90
N GLY A 87 -50.11 24.63 52.27
CA GLY A 87 -48.74 25.08 51.99
C GLY A 87 -48.52 25.76 50.63
N LEU A 88 -49.32 26.76 50.24
CA LEU A 88 -48.94 27.66 49.15
C LEU A 88 -48.14 28.83 49.78
N GLU A 89 -46.82 28.85 49.61
CA GLU A 89 -46.00 30.03 49.90
C GLU A 89 -45.27 30.49 48.65
N ILE A 90 -45.36 31.80 48.39
CA ILE A 90 -44.80 32.47 47.22
C ILE A 90 -43.51 33.14 47.68
N PHE A 91 -42.36 32.69 47.19
CA PHE A 91 -41.10 33.40 47.41
C PHE A 91 -40.84 34.41 46.29
N THR A 92 -40.70 35.67 46.72
CA THR A 92 -40.49 36.84 45.88
C THR A 92 -39.02 37.25 45.90
N SER A 93 -38.22 36.76 44.95
CA SER A 93 -36.92 37.37 44.63
C SER A 93 -36.57 37.19 43.15
N SER A 94 -35.88 38.17 42.55
CA SER A 94 -35.41 38.10 41.16
C SER A 94 -34.29 37.06 40.96
N SER A 95 -33.66 36.60 42.04
CA SER A 95 -32.70 35.50 42.05
C SER A 95 -33.36 34.14 41.77
N ASP A 96 -34.53 33.88 42.35
CA ASP A 96 -35.20 32.57 42.22
C ASP A 96 -35.85 32.39 40.84
N LEU A 97 -36.29 33.49 40.22
CA LEU A 97 -36.78 33.47 38.84
C LEU A 97 -35.69 33.07 37.83
N TYR A 98 -34.43 33.41 38.11
CA TYR A 98 -33.30 32.99 37.28
C TYR A 98 -33.08 31.47 37.36
N TYR A 99 -33.13 30.89 38.57
CA TYR A 99 -33.05 29.44 38.76
C TYR A 99 -34.26 28.70 38.16
N LEU A 100 -35.48 29.24 38.28
CA LEU A 100 -36.68 28.61 37.72
C LEU A 100 -36.72 28.63 36.19
N VAL A 101 -36.24 29.71 35.56
CA VAL A 101 -36.13 29.79 34.09
C VAL A 101 -35.06 28.84 33.56
N PHE A 102 -33.93 28.67 34.25
CA PHE A 102 -32.92 27.68 33.85
C PHE A 102 -33.41 26.23 33.99
N TYR A 103 -34.18 25.90 35.02
CA TYR A 103 -34.76 24.55 35.17
C TYR A 103 -35.91 24.27 34.19
N SER A 104 -36.80 25.24 33.94
CA SER A 104 -37.87 25.08 32.95
C SER A 104 -37.37 25.09 31.51
N ALA A 105 -36.24 25.74 31.21
CA ALA A 105 -35.56 25.60 29.92
C ALA A 105 -34.92 24.21 29.73
N LYS A 106 -34.39 23.58 30.79
CA LYS A 106 -33.90 22.19 30.71
C LYS A 106 -35.01 21.19 30.37
N LEU A 107 -36.18 21.34 30.98
CA LEU A 107 -37.34 20.45 30.79
C LEU A 107 -38.00 20.48 29.39
N PHE A 108 -37.58 21.36 28.49
CA PHE A 108 -38.09 21.43 27.11
C PHE A 108 -37.03 21.20 26.02
N PHE A 109 -35.80 20.80 26.40
CA PHE A 109 -34.71 20.53 25.45
C PHE A 109 -33.94 19.22 25.73
N ASP A 110 -34.56 18.22 26.36
CA ASP A 110 -34.11 16.83 26.17
C ASP A 110 -34.47 16.40 24.74
N THR A 111 -33.57 16.73 23.82
CA THR A 111 -33.63 16.23 22.44
C THR A 111 -33.39 14.74 22.47
N ALA A 112 -34.37 13.94 22.01
CA ALA A 112 -34.18 12.51 21.83
C ALA A 112 -32.89 12.25 21.03
N PRO A 113 -32.05 11.29 21.47
CA PRO A 113 -30.73 11.07 20.88
C PRO A 113 -30.84 10.69 19.41
N TYR A 114 -29.85 11.12 18.63
CA TYR A 114 -29.81 10.87 17.20
C TYR A 114 -29.62 9.38 16.91
N VAL A 115 -30.44 8.85 16.00
CA VAL A 115 -30.41 7.47 15.56
C VAL A 115 -30.51 7.43 14.04
N MET A 116 -29.56 6.75 13.40
CA MET A 116 -29.59 6.41 11.98
C MET A 116 -29.39 4.91 11.83
N ARG A 117 -30.24 4.28 11.01
CA ARG A 117 -30.16 2.85 10.68
C ARG A 117 -30.37 2.67 9.18
N ILE A 118 -29.41 2.08 8.49
CA ILE A 118 -29.41 1.92 7.03
C ILE A 118 -29.44 0.42 6.71
N SER A 119 -30.42 0.00 5.92
CA SER A 119 -30.46 -1.33 5.32
C SER A 119 -29.71 -1.29 3.98
N CYS A 120 -28.55 -1.93 3.92
CA CYS A 120 -27.70 -1.92 2.73
C CYS A 120 -28.35 -2.78 1.62
N GLY A 121 -28.22 -2.36 0.37
CA GLY A 121 -28.91 -2.95 -0.78
C GLY A 121 -30.42 -2.67 -0.88
N ALA A 122 -31.08 -2.21 0.18
CA ALA A 122 -32.54 -2.01 0.20
C ALA A 122 -33.00 -0.81 -0.63
N ARG A 123 -34.02 -1.00 -1.47
CA ARG A 123 -34.58 0.07 -2.34
C ARG A 123 -35.60 0.97 -1.65
N ASN A 124 -36.22 0.48 -0.57
CA ASN A 124 -37.25 1.15 0.22
C ASN A 124 -36.93 0.97 1.70
N ASP A 125 -37.51 1.83 2.55
CA ASP A 125 -37.37 1.72 4.00
C ASP A 125 -38.04 0.41 4.48
N VAL A 126 -37.42 -0.27 5.45
CA VAL A 126 -37.79 -1.61 5.94
C VAL A 126 -38.05 -1.54 7.44
N HIS A 127 -39.04 -2.28 7.93
CA HIS A 127 -39.24 -2.48 9.36
C HIS A 127 -38.91 -3.93 9.75
N THR A 128 -38.17 -4.10 10.84
CA THR A 128 -37.79 -5.43 11.36
C THR A 128 -38.48 -5.77 12.69
N PRO A 129 -39.02 -6.99 12.87
CA PRO A 129 -39.44 -7.48 14.17
C PRO A 129 -38.23 -7.74 15.10
N PRO A 130 -38.41 -7.80 16.44
CA PRO A 130 -39.68 -7.69 17.17
C PRO A 130 -40.11 -6.26 17.46
N THR A 131 -39.17 -5.33 17.60
CA THR A 131 -39.36 -3.92 18.01
C THR A 131 -39.95 -3.00 16.92
N ASN A 132 -40.26 -3.55 15.73
CA ASN A 132 -40.68 -2.79 14.54
C ASN A 132 -39.67 -1.68 14.16
N THR A 133 -38.37 -1.93 14.39
CA THR A 133 -37.29 -0.97 14.13
C THR A 133 -37.30 -0.52 12.67
N LEU A 134 -37.32 0.80 12.44
CA LEU A 134 -37.19 1.40 11.11
C LEU A 134 -35.73 1.37 10.66
N TRP A 135 -35.51 0.79 9.49
CA TRP A 135 -34.28 0.88 8.70
C TRP A 135 -34.58 1.72 7.48
N TYR A 136 -33.84 2.80 7.28
CA TYR A 136 -33.90 3.56 6.04
C TYR A 136 -33.34 2.71 4.89
N LYS A 137 -33.88 2.93 3.69
CA LYS A 137 -33.33 2.40 2.44
C LYS A 137 -31.86 2.77 2.27
N ASP A 138 -31.20 2.10 1.35
CA ASP A 138 -29.79 2.32 1.08
C ASP A 138 -29.51 3.70 0.45
N PHE A 139 -28.60 4.48 1.05
CA PHE A 139 -28.17 5.80 0.58
C PHE A 139 -26.74 6.13 1.06
N ALA A 140 -26.15 7.21 0.56
CA ALA A 140 -24.82 7.73 0.92
C ALA A 140 -23.59 6.87 0.54
N TYR A 141 -23.77 5.72 -0.11
CA TYR A 141 -22.69 4.89 -0.66
C TYR A 141 -21.97 5.55 -1.86
N THR A 142 -20.68 5.23 -2.07
CA THR A 142 -19.88 5.68 -3.22
C THR A 142 -19.92 4.74 -4.43
N GLY A 143 -20.28 3.47 -4.25
CA GLY A 143 -20.24 2.45 -5.30
C GLY A 143 -21.02 1.18 -4.92
N GLY A 144 -20.63 0.04 -5.53
CA GLY A 144 -21.16 -1.29 -5.19
C GLY A 144 -22.52 -1.65 -5.80
N ILE A 145 -22.83 -2.94 -5.71
CA ILE A 145 -24.00 -3.57 -6.34
C ILE A 145 -24.96 -4.08 -5.23
N PRO A 146 -26.25 -3.71 -5.27
CA PRO A 146 -27.25 -4.24 -4.35
C PRO A 146 -27.69 -5.65 -4.80
N THR A 147 -27.61 -6.63 -3.90
CA THR A 147 -28.06 -8.01 -4.16
C THR A 147 -28.78 -8.61 -2.93
N ASN A 148 -29.30 -9.83 -3.09
CA ASN A 148 -29.89 -10.57 -1.98
C ASN A 148 -28.78 -11.06 -1.05
N GLY A 149 -28.99 -10.91 0.25
CA GLY A 149 -28.04 -11.32 1.28
C GLY A 149 -28.55 -12.48 2.10
N THR A 150 -27.63 -13.33 2.57
CA THR A 150 -27.88 -14.24 3.69
C THR A 150 -27.24 -13.69 4.97
N ARG A 151 -27.91 -13.98 6.08
CA ARG A 151 -27.62 -13.47 7.42
C ARG A 151 -26.73 -14.48 8.16
N PRO A 152 -25.50 -14.13 8.56
CA PRO A 152 -24.55 -15.09 9.15
C PRO A 152 -24.88 -15.48 10.61
N SER A 153 -25.51 -14.58 11.38
CA SER A 153 -25.69 -14.72 12.83
C SER A 153 -27.07 -14.23 13.30
N PHE A 154 -27.55 -14.67 14.47
CA PHE A 154 -28.82 -14.20 15.03
C PHE A 154 -28.76 -12.79 15.64
N VAL A 155 -27.58 -12.17 15.75
CA VAL A 155 -27.38 -10.82 16.32
C VAL A 155 -27.44 -9.72 15.25
N THR A 156 -26.98 -10.01 14.03
CA THR A 156 -27.16 -9.11 12.87
C THR A 156 -28.65 -8.78 12.63
N PRO A 157 -29.07 -7.64 12.08
CA PRO A 157 -30.51 -7.36 11.88
C PRO A 157 -31.16 -8.33 10.87
N PRO A 158 -32.46 -8.68 11.01
CA PRO A 158 -33.15 -9.63 10.13
C PRO A 158 -33.54 -8.97 8.80
N LEU A 159 -32.53 -8.66 7.99
CA LEU A 159 -32.60 -8.05 6.67
C LEU A 159 -32.14 -9.05 5.61
N ASN A 160 -32.64 -8.91 4.38
CA ASN A 160 -32.45 -9.87 3.28
C ASN A 160 -31.69 -9.29 2.08
N THR A 161 -31.11 -8.09 2.22
CA THR A 161 -30.37 -7.39 1.17
C THR A 161 -29.00 -7.00 1.68
N VAL A 162 -28.00 -7.07 0.80
CA VAL A 162 -26.64 -6.58 1.04
C VAL A 162 -26.24 -5.63 -0.09
N ARG A 163 -25.29 -4.74 0.20
CA ARG A 163 -24.48 -4.07 -0.82
C ARG A 163 -23.11 -4.73 -0.83
N TYR A 164 -22.71 -5.30 -1.96
CA TYR A 164 -21.35 -5.79 -2.15
C TYR A 164 -20.55 -4.86 -3.06
N PHE A 165 -19.23 -4.80 -2.86
CA PHE A 165 -18.33 -3.87 -3.53
C PHE A 165 -17.28 -4.65 -4.33
N PRO A 166 -17.52 -4.93 -5.63
CA PRO A 166 -16.56 -5.70 -6.40
C PRO A 166 -15.26 -4.93 -6.63
N LEU A 167 -14.12 -5.63 -6.67
CA LEU A 167 -12.81 -5.04 -7.02
C LEU A 167 -12.82 -4.24 -8.33
N SER A 168 -13.76 -4.54 -9.24
CA SER A 168 -13.99 -3.79 -10.49
C SER A 168 -14.54 -2.37 -10.29
N GLU A 169 -15.16 -2.07 -9.14
CA GLU A 169 -15.58 -0.73 -8.68
C GLU A 169 -14.49 -0.06 -7.81
N GLY A 170 -13.33 -0.68 -7.66
CA GLY A 170 -12.14 -0.14 -6.98
C GLY A 170 -11.97 -0.70 -5.56
N PRO A 171 -10.75 -0.64 -5.00
CA PRO A 171 -10.42 -1.28 -3.72
C PRO A 171 -11.12 -0.66 -2.52
N GLU A 172 -11.49 0.63 -2.59
CA GLU A 172 -12.01 1.41 -1.47
C GLU A 172 -13.41 1.97 -1.78
N ASN A 173 -14.38 1.72 -0.90
CA ASN A 173 -15.76 2.21 -1.04
C ASN A 173 -16.36 2.64 0.29
N CYS A 174 -17.11 3.75 0.31
CA CYS A 174 -17.54 4.41 1.54
C CYS A 174 -19.04 4.71 1.60
N TYR A 175 -19.57 4.84 2.82
CA TYR A 175 -20.81 5.53 3.16
C TYR A 175 -20.51 6.89 3.80
N ASN A 176 -20.92 7.97 3.15
CA ASN A 176 -20.68 9.36 3.58
C ASN A 176 -21.97 10.01 4.10
N ILE A 177 -22.29 9.72 5.36
CA ILE A 177 -23.56 10.10 5.99
C ILE A 177 -23.46 11.53 6.52
N ASN A 178 -24.31 12.41 5.99
CA ASN A 178 -24.30 13.83 6.31
C ASN A 178 -25.41 14.20 7.30
N ARG A 179 -25.21 15.27 8.09
CA ARG A 179 -26.16 15.81 9.08
C ARG A 179 -26.31 14.93 10.33
N VAL A 180 -25.23 14.29 10.74
CA VAL A 180 -25.11 13.69 12.08
C VAL A 180 -24.80 14.83 13.07
N PRO A 181 -25.46 14.97 14.23
CA PRO A 181 -25.07 15.95 15.24
C PRO A 181 -23.66 15.71 15.77
N LYS A 182 -23.04 16.71 16.42
CA LYS A 182 -21.77 16.49 17.13
C LYS A 182 -22.04 15.84 18.48
N GLY A 183 -21.19 14.91 18.89
CA GLY A 183 -21.35 14.12 20.14
C GLY A 183 -20.66 12.77 20.04
N HIS A 184 -20.82 11.95 21.08
CA HIS A 184 -20.39 10.54 21.06
C HIS A 184 -21.44 9.65 20.38
N TYR A 185 -20.97 8.62 19.68
CA TYR A 185 -21.80 7.67 18.94
C TYR A 185 -21.26 6.25 19.08
N SER A 186 -22.16 5.28 19.22
CA SER A 186 -21.88 3.90 18.85
C SER A 186 -22.17 3.74 17.35
N VAL A 187 -21.17 3.31 16.59
CA VAL A 187 -21.30 2.95 15.19
C VAL A 187 -21.17 1.44 15.07
N ARG A 188 -22.15 0.82 14.39
CA ARG A 188 -22.16 -0.62 14.12
C ARG A 188 -22.25 -0.88 12.64
N ILE A 189 -21.50 -1.88 12.19
CA ILE A 189 -21.49 -2.34 10.81
C ILE A 189 -21.69 -3.84 10.85
N PHE A 190 -22.79 -4.30 10.25
CA PHE A 190 -23.17 -5.70 10.17
C PHE A 190 -22.78 -6.27 8.81
N PHE A 191 -22.04 -7.37 8.83
CA PHE A 191 -21.57 -8.04 7.61
C PHE A 191 -22.63 -9.03 7.11
N GLY A 192 -22.61 -9.34 5.81
CA GLY A 192 -23.55 -10.26 5.20
C GLY A 192 -22.94 -11.01 4.03
N LEU A 193 -23.52 -12.15 3.68
CA LEU A 193 -23.01 -12.98 2.58
C LEU A 193 -23.88 -12.80 1.33
N VAL A 194 -23.27 -12.82 0.15
CA VAL A 194 -23.98 -12.73 -1.14
C VAL A 194 -24.70 -14.05 -1.41
N ALA A 195 -26.00 -14.00 -1.69
CA ALA A 195 -26.84 -15.19 -1.86
C ALA A 195 -26.77 -15.80 -3.28
N GLU A 196 -25.56 -16.07 -3.80
CA GLU A 196 -25.33 -16.64 -5.14
C GLU A 196 -24.40 -17.89 -5.09
N PRO A 197 -24.75 -19.01 -5.76
CA PRO A 197 -24.11 -20.31 -5.55
C PRO A 197 -22.71 -20.50 -6.18
N ASN A 198 -22.18 -19.49 -6.88
CA ASN A 198 -20.87 -19.53 -7.56
C ASN A 198 -19.84 -18.59 -6.91
N PHE A 199 -20.17 -17.93 -5.80
CA PHE A 199 -19.23 -17.13 -5.01
C PHE A 199 -18.69 -17.97 -3.86
N ASP A 200 -17.37 -17.93 -3.63
CA ASP A 200 -16.80 -18.43 -2.39
C ASP A 200 -17.22 -17.52 -1.22
N ASN A 201 -17.64 -18.15 -0.14
CA ASN A 201 -18.72 -17.63 0.70
C ASN A 201 -18.28 -16.70 1.85
N GLU A 202 -17.07 -16.14 1.84
CA GLU A 202 -16.55 -15.36 2.97
C GLU A 202 -15.53 -14.29 2.52
N PRO A 203 -15.97 -13.04 2.22
CA PRO A 203 -15.05 -11.97 1.84
C PRO A 203 -14.25 -11.46 3.04
N LEU A 204 -12.95 -11.26 2.84
CA LEU A 204 -12.06 -10.62 3.82
C LEU A 204 -11.74 -9.18 3.40
N PHE A 205 -12.02 -8.24 4.29
CA PHE A 205 -11.86 -6.81 4.02
C PHE A 205 -11.58 -6.04 5.30
N ASP A 206 -10.99 -4.85 5.15
CA ASP A 206 -10.76 -3.94 6.26
C ASP A 206 -11.89 -2.92 6.36
N VAL A 207 -12.20 -2.55 7.59
CA VAL A 207 -13.29 -1.63 7.93
C VAL A 207 -12.69 -0.42 8.63
N SER A 208 -13.03 0.77 8.15
CA SER A 208 -12.62 2.03 8.74
C SER A 208 -13.79 2.97 8.99
N VAL A 209 -13.68 3.74 10.08
CA VAL A 209 -14.67 4.74 10.47
C VAL A 209 -13.93 6.04 10.73
N GLU A 210 -14.43 7.14 10.15
CA GLU A 210 -13.84 8.48 10.20
C GLU A 210 -12.38 8.56 9.69
N GLY A 211 -11.98 7.61 8.84
CA GLY A 211 -10.62 7.49 8.32
C GLY A 211 -9.69 6.66 9.21
N ILE A 212 -10.21 5.91 10.19
CA ILE A 212 -9.40 5.06 11.09
C ILE A 212 -9.81 3.61 10.90
N GLN A 213 -8.86 2.73 10.59
CA GLN A 213 -9.12 1.29 10.50
C GLN A 213 -9.48 0.75 11.89
N ILE A 214 -10.71 0.23 12.02
CA ILE A 214 -11.23 -0.33 13.27
C ILE A 214 -11.27 -1.85 13.25
N GLU A 215 -11.37 -2.51 12.09
CA GLU A 215 -11.42 -3.97 12.02
C GLU A 215 -10.78 -4.51 10.73
N SER A 216 -10.31 -5.75 10.78
CA SER A 216 -9.76 -6.49 9.65
C SER A 216 -10.33 -7.90 9.69
N LEU A 217 -11.26 -8.22 8.78
CA LEU A 217 -12.02 -9.46 8.85
C LEU A 217 -11.10 -10.66 8.61
N LYS A 218 -11.04 -11.57 9.58
CA LYS A 218 -10.26 -12.83 9.54
C LYS A 218 -11.14 -13.97 9.02
N SER A 219 -10.56 -14.97 8.33
CA SER A 219 -11.35 -16.13 7.88
C SER A 219 -11.97 -16.87 9.07
N GLY A 220 -13.20 -17.36 8.87
CA GLY A 220 -14.07 -17.94 9.88
C GLY A 220 -15.13 -16.98 10.42
N TRP A 221 -15.10 -15.68 10.13
CA TRP A 221 -16.04 -14.69 10.67
C TRP A 221 -17.52 -15.02 10.41
N SER A 222 -17.81 -15.76 9.33
CA SER A 222 -19.16 -16.22 8.99
C SER A 222 -19.60 -17.52 9.67
N LYS A 223 -18.67 -18.22 10.33
CA LYS A 223 -18.84 -19.55 10.96
C LYS A 223 -18.71 -19.52 12.49
N HIS A 224 -18.08 -18.49 13.04
CA HIS A 224 -17.84 -18.34 14.48
C HIS A 224 -19.03 -17.72 15.22
N ASP A 225 -18.93 -17.66 16.55
CA ASP A 225 -19.93 -17.08 17.44
C ASP A 225 -20.31 -15.65 17.01
N ASP A 226 -21.51 -15.19 17.40
CA ASP A 226 -22.15 -13.96 16.91
C ASP A 226 -21.32 -12.66 17.06
N GLU A 227 -20.24 -12.72 17.84
CA GLU A 227 -19.26 -11.65 18.07
C GLU A 227 -18.49 -11.22 16.82
N GLN A 228 -18.33 -12.09 15.80
CA GLN A 228 -17.56 -11.77 14.58
C GLN A 228 -18.42 -11.30 13.39
N ALA A 229 -19.76 -11.35 13.52
CA ALA A 229 -20.68 -10.99 12.43
C ALA A 229 -20.92 -9.48 12.28
N PHE A 230 -20.36 -8.67 13.18
CA PHE A 230 -20.42 -7.21 13.15
C PHE A 230 -19.24 -6.60 13.91
N VAL A 231 -18.95 -5.32 13.65
CA VAL A 231 -18.05 -4.51 14.48
C VAL A 231 -18.83 -3.39 15.15
N GLU A 232 -18.49 -3.06 16.40
CA GLU A 232 -18.95 -1.86 17.10
C GLU A 232 -17.77 -0.97 17.51
N ALA A 233 -17.86 0.33 17.21
CA ALA A 233 -16.90 1.33 17.63
C ALA A 233 -17.60 2.54 18.27
N LEU A 234 -17.17 2.93 19.47
CA LEU A 234 -17.56 4.19 20.09
C LEU A 234 -16.62 5.31 19.60
N ILE A 235 -17.20 6.32 18.95
CA ILE A 235 -16.48 7.42 18.31
C ILE A 235 -17.01 8.78 18.76
N PHE A 236 -16.22 9.84 18.54
CA PHE A 236 -16.66 11.22 18.75
C PHE A 236 -16.70 11.99 17.42
N LEU A 237 -17.90 12.37 16.97
CA LEU A 237 -18.09 13.05 15.68
C LEU A 237 -17.95 14.56 15.83
N THR A 238 -16.96 15.12 15.13
CA THR A 238 -16.53 16.51 15.31
C THR A 238 -16.96 17.47 14.21
N ASP A 239 -17.35 17.01 13.02
CA ASP A 239 -17.64 17.88 11.87
C ASP A 239 -19.15 17.97 11.53
N GLY A 240 -19.90 16.89 11.77
CA GLY A 240 -21.33 16.77 11.49
C GLY A 240 -21.67 15.78 10.37
N SER A 241 -20.71 14.93 10.04
CA SER A 241 -20.79 13.79 9.13
C SER A 241 -20.26 12.53 9.81
N ALA A 242 -20.52 11.37 9.21
CA ALA A 242 -19.85 10.12 9.51
C ALA A 242 -19.44 9.45 8.20
N SER A 243 -18.16 9.11 8.06
CA SER A 243 -17.60 8.35 6.95
C SER A 243 -17.28 6.93 7.39
N LEU A 244 -17.78 5.93 6.68
CA LEU A 244 -17.52 4.51 6.94
C LEU A 244 -17.01 3.88 5.65
N CYS A 245 -15.76 3.44 5.59
CA CYS A 245 -15.12 2.94 4.36
C CYS A 245 -14.67 1.49 4.51
N PHE A 246 -14.85 0.73 3.42
CA PHE A 246 -14.55 -0.67 3.26
C PHE A 246 -13.45 -0.84 2.22
N HIS A 247 -12.38 -1.53 2.61
CA HIS A 247 -11.18 -1.70 1.81
C HIS A 247 -10.98 -3.19 1.51
N SER A 248 -11.07 -3.60 0.24
CA SER A 248 -10.86 -5.01 -0.13
C SER A 248 -9.40 -5.40 0.04
N THR A 249 -9.15 -6.55 0.68
CA THR A 249 -7.81 -7.13 0.82
C THR A 249 -7.36 -7.91 -0.43
N GLY A 250 -8.24 -8.07 -1.43
CA GLY A 250 -8.05 -9.00 -2.55
C GLY A 250 -8.67 -10.38 -2.31
N HIS A 251 -8.91 -10.77 -1.06
CA HIS A 251 -9.51 -12.06 -0.67
C HIS A 251 -11.05 -11.95 -0.57
N GLY A 252 -11.68 -11.40 -1.62
CA GLY A 252 -13.13 -11.26 -1.75
C GLY A 252 -13.66 -9.82 -1.73
N ASP A 253 -14.93 -9.69 -2.15
CA ASP A 253 -15.62 -8.40 -2.33
C ASP A 253 -16.37 -7.98 -1.04
N PRO A 254 -16.07 -6.81 -0.43
CA PRO A 254 -16.74 -6.36 0.80
C PRO A 254 -18.27 -6.38 0.70
N ALA A 255 -18.94 -7.05 1.63
CA ALA A 255 -20.40 -7.26 1.60
C ALA A 255 -21.08 -6.84 2.91
N ILE A 256 -21.87 -5.76 2.83
CA ILE A 256 -22.43 -5.07 4.00
C ILE A 256 -23.95 -5.27 4.04
N LEU A 257 -24.46 -5.70 5.19
CA LEU A 257 -25.88 -5.95 5.46
C LEU A 257 -26.57 -4.70 6.00
N ALA A 258 -25.96 -4.03 6.98
CA ALA A 258 -26.55 -2.88 7.65
C ALA A 258 -25.52 -1.99 8.36
N ILE A 259 -25.90 -0.73 8.58
CA ILE A 259 -25.12 0.25 9.35
C ILE A 259 -26.04 0.91 10.38
N GLU A 260 -25.58 1.03 11.62
CA GLU A 260 -26.23 1.84 12.67
C GLU A 260 -25.28 2.95 13.17
N ILE A 261 -25.85 4.11 13.48
CA ILE A 261 -25.18 5.22 14.17
C ILE A 261 -26.13 5.70 15.26
N LEU A 262 -25.77 5.42 16.51
CA LEU A 262 -26.60 5.63 17.70
C LEU A 262 -25.90 6.62 18.63
N GLN A 263 -26.53 7.75 18.95
CA GLN A 263 -25.93 8.74 19.84
C GLN A 263 -25.85 8.20 21.27
N VAL A 264 -24.69 8.43 21.89
CA VAL A 264 -24.37 8.03 23.27
C VAL A 264 -24.12 9.30 24.08
N ASP A 265 -24.53 9.31 25.35
CA ASP A 265 -24.25 10.45 26.24
C ASP A 265 -22.74 10.60 26.53
N ASP A 266 -22.27 11.84 26.57
CA ASP A 266 -20.84 12.16 26.73
C ASP A 266 -20.23 11.60 28.03
N SER A 267 -21.05 11.33 29.07
CA SER A 267 -20.62 10.75 30.35
C SER A 267 -20.61 9.22 30.40
N ALA A 268 -21.23 8.53 29.44
CA ALA A 268 -21.49 7.09 29.51
C ALA A 268 -20.22 6.19 29.50
N TYR A 269 -19.17 6.69 28.85
CA TYR A 269 -17.90 5.99 28.61
C TYR A 269 -16.67 6.85 28.94
N TYR A 270 -16.80 7.76 29.91
CA TYR A 270 -15.66 8.57 30.36
C TYR A 270 -14.59 7.74 31.10
N PHE A 271 -13.44 7.50 30.45
CA PHE A 271 -12.25 6.86 31.05
C PHE A 271 -11.08 7.83 31.27
N GLY A 272 -11.30 9.14 31.16
CA GLY A 272 -10.30 10.18 31.43
C GLY A 272 -10.24 11.28 30.37
N SER A 273 -9.20 12.11 30.44
CA SER A 273 -9.04 13.31 29.59
C SER A 273 -8.83 13.05 28.09
N GLN A 274 -8.64 11.80 27.68
CA GLN A 274 -8.55 11.41 26.26
C GLN A 274 -9.94 11.16 25.63
N TRP A 275 -10.99 11.01 26.45
CA TRP A 275 -12.37 10.85 25.95
C TRP A 275 -12.83 12.12 25.22
N GLY A 276 -13.41 11.97 24.04
CA GLY A 276 -13.72 13.07 23.12
C GLY A 276 -12.51 13.69 22.37
N HIS A 277 -11.28 13.30 22.69
CA HIS A 277 -10.04 13.83 22.10
C HIS A 277 -9.43 12.89 21.05
N GLY A 278 -10.22 12.49 20.04
CA GLY A 278 -9.72 11.61 18.99
C GLY A 278 -9.26 10.25 19.53
N THR A 279 -10.10 9.62 20.36
CA THR A 279 -9.92 8.23 20.75
C THR A 279 -11.18 7.45 20.37
N ILE A 280 -10.99 6.28 19.79
CA ILE A 280 -12.03 5.31 19.46
C ILE A 280 -11.91 4.16 20.45
N LEU A 281 -13.04 3.71 21.00
CA LEU A 281 -13.13 2.45 21.72
C LEU A 281 -13.79 1.42 20.80
N LYS A 282 -13.03 0.47 20.26
CA LYS A 282 -13.61 -0.67 19.55
C LYS A 282 -14.05 -1.69 20.60
N THR A 283 -15.31 -2.13 20.56
CA THR A 283 -15.80 -3.18 21.44
C THR A 283 -15.15 -4.51 21.03
N ASP A 284 -14.35 -5.11 21.92
CA ASP A 284 -13.75 -6.42 21.68
C ASP A 284 -14.59 -7.53 22.35
N ARG A 285 -14.95 -7.35 23.63
CA ARG A 285 -15.90 -8.24 24.33
C ARG A 285 -16.87 -7.46 25.21
N ARG A 286 -18.12 -7.95 25.30
CA ARG A 286 -19.17 -7.43 26.19
C ARG A 286 -19.97 -8.58 26.80
N MET A 287 -19.75 -8.84 28.09
CA MET A 287 -20.21 -10.06 28.76
C MET A 287 -21.03 -9.75 30.02
N SER A 288 -22.22 -10.33 30.11
CA SER A 288 -23.11 -10.30 31.28
C SER A 288 -22.94 -11.58 32.10
N CYS A 289 -22.56 -11.45 33.37
CA CYS A 289 -22.21 -12.57 34.24
C CYS A 289 -23.45 -13.15 34.94
N GLY A 290 -23.64 -14.47 34.85
CA GLY A 290 -24.76 -15.16 35.49
C GLY A 290 -26.12 -15.03 34.78
N ALA A 291 -26.16 -14.34 33.64
CA ALA A 291 -27.34 -14.28 32.78
C ALA A 291 -27.52 -15.61 32.01
N LYS A 292 -28.77 -16.10 31.89
CA LYS A 292 -29.07 -17.35 31.15
C LYS A 292 -29.23 -17.16 29.64
N ASN A 293 -29.74 -16.00 29.23
CA ASN A 293 -29.99 -15.62 27.85
C ASN A 293 -29.20 -14.34 27.56
N PRO A 294 -28.79 -14.08 26.31
CA PRO A 294 -28.18 -12.81 25.93
C PRO A 294 -29.05 -11.64 26.36
N LYS A 295 -28.43 -10.61 26.91
CA LYS A 295 -29.11 -9.36 27.25
C LYS A 295 -28.96 -8.42 26.06
N PHE A 296 -29.80 -8.64 25.06
CA PHE A 296 -30.26 -7.52 24.23
C PHE A 296 -31.22 -6.68 25.09
N ASP A 297 -31.43 -5.42 24.75
CA ASP A 297 -32.57 -4.69 25.31
C ASP A 297 -33.85 -5.26 24.66
N VAL A 298 -34.50 -6.17 25.39
CA VAL A 298 -35.60 -7.00 24.86
C VAL A 298 -36.85 -6.18 24.53
N ASP A 299 -37.07 -5.04 25.21
CA ASP A 299 -38.36 -4.33 25.24
C ASP A 299 -38.24 -2.79 25.50
N TYR A 300 -37.12 -2.16 25.11
CA TYR A 300 -36.70 -0.75 25.27
C TYR A 300 -37.35 0.05 26.41
N SER A 301 -37.06 -0.41 27.62
CA SER A 301 -37.07 0.43 28.84
C SER A 301 -35.66 0.82 29.30
N GLY A 302 -34.61 0.49 28.53
CA GLY A 302 -33.32 1.15 28.61
C GLY A 302 -33.37 2.59 28.11
N ASP A 303 -32.53 3.45 28.70
CA ASP A 303 -32.46 4.87 28.32
C ASP A 303 -31.94 5.00 26.88
N HIS A 304 -32.53 5.95 26.13
CA HIS A 304 -32.22 6.19 24.72
C HIS A 304 -30.75 6.60 24.51
N TRP A 305 -30.07 7.09 25.55
CA TRP A 305 -28.68 7.58 25.56
C TRP A 305 -27.57 6.50 25.55
N GLY A 306 -27.93 5.24 25.25
CA GLY A 306 -26.96 4.14 25.15
C GLY A 306 -27.53 2.75 25.48
N GLY A 307 -28.85 2.59 25.66
CA GLY A 307 -29.45 1.31 26.04
C GLY A 307 -29.30 0.16 25.03
N ASP A 308 -29.05 0.45 23.75
CA ASP A 308 -29.10 -0.50 22.61
C ASP A 308 -27.94 -1.52 22.57
N ARG A 309 -27.34 -1.90 23.70
CA ARG A 309 -26.14 -2.75 23.73
C ARG A 309 -26.48 -4.22 23.87
N PHE A 310 -25.88 -5.04 23.01
CA PHE A 310 -25.97 -6.50 23.07
C PHE A 310 -24.91 -7.09 24.01
N TRP A 311 -25.33 -7.79 25.06
CA TRP A 311 -24.42 -8.46 26.01
C TRP A 311 -24.51 -9.98 25.90
N ASN A 312 -23.35 -10.62 25.74
CA ASN A 312 -23.26 -12.08 25.71
C ASN A 312 -23.39 -12.69 27.12
N PRO A 313 -24.09 -13.82 27.29
CA PRO A 313 -24.30 -14.44 28.59
C PRO A 313 -23.11 -15.32 28.99
N LEU A 314 -22.35 -14.88 29.98
CA LEU A 314 -21.21 -15.63 30.53
C LEU A 314 -21.66 -16.49 31.71
N LYS A 315 -21.56 -17.82 31.55
CA LYS A 315 -22.00 -18.82 32.55
C LYS A 315 -20.97 -19.08 33.63
N THR A 316 -19.68 -18.90 33.32
CA THR A 316 -18.55 -19.03 34.23
C THR A 316 -17.49 -18.02 33.80
N PHE A 317 -16.88 -17.34 34.76
CA PHE A 317 -15.78 -16.41 34.54
C PHE A 317 -14.46 -17.17 34.37
N GLY A 318 -14.36 -18.40 34.89
CA GLY A 318 -13.18 -19.27 34.83
C GLY A 318 -13.49 -20.76 34.76
N GLN A 319 -12.97 -21.57 35.71
CA GLN A 319 -13.02 -23.04 35.66
C GLN A 319 -14.33 -23.64 36.22
N SER A 320 -15.48 -23.23 35.68
CA SER A 320 -16.79 -23.91 35.83
C SER A 320 -17.38 -24.07 37.24
N SER A 321 -16.75 -23.49 38.26
CA SER A 321 -17.13 -23.65 39.68
C SER A 321 -17.77 -22.41 40.32
N ASP A 322 -18.00 -21.36 39.54
CA ASP A 322 -18.54 -20.08 40.01
C ASP A 322 -20.03 -20.18 40.37
N GLN A 323 -20.46 -19.46 41.40
CA GLN A 323 -21.86 -19.42 41.82
C GLN A 323 -22.61 -18.27 41.12
N THR A 324 -23.69 -18.58 40.41
CA THR A 324 -24.62 -17.55 39.89
C THR A 324 -25.49 -16.98 41.01
N ILE A 325 -25.50 -15.66 41.15
CA ILE A 325 -26.36 -14.90 42.07
C ILE A 325 -27.33 -14.05 41.25
N THR A 326 -28.59 -13.99 41.66
CA THR A 326 -29.63 -13.18 40.99
C THR A 326 -30.53 -12.47 41.99
N THR A 327 -31.03 -11.28 41.63
CA THR A 327 -31.98 -10.51 42.44
C THR A 327 -33.13 -9.95 41.60
N THR A 328 -34.28 -9.74 42.22
CA THR A 328 -35.41 -9.00 41.67
C THR A 328 -35.57 -7.60 42.28
N LYS A 329 -34.66 -7.20 43.17
CA LYS A 329 -34.64 -5.84 43.72
C LYS A 329 -34.15 -4.86 42.65
N SER A 330 -34.63 -3.63 42.74
CA SER A 330 -34.18 -2.54 41.88
C SER A 330 -32.76 -2.11 42.24
N ILE A 331 -31.97 -1.78 41.22
CA ILE A 331 -30.58 -1.35 41.32
C ILE A 331 -30.51 0.17 41.18
N LYS A 332 -30.10 0.84 42.25
CA LYS A 332 -29.89 2.28 42.27
C LYS A 332 -28.75 2.65 41.32
N GLN A 333 -28.83 3.85 40.77
CA GLN A 333 -27.82 4.41 39.85
C GLN A 333 -27.67 3.64 38.52
N ALA A 334 -28.52 2.65 38.21
CA ALA A 334 -28.62 2.03 36.88
C ALA A 334 -29.59 2.81 35.97
N SER A 335 -29.43 2.68 34.65
CA SER A 335 -30.20 3.42 33.63
C SER A 335 -30.23 4.95 33.80
N THR A 336 -29.20 5.55 34.41
CA THR A 336 -29.12 7.01 34.67
C THR A 336 -27.68 7.51 34.60
N SER A 337 -27.43 8.70 34.05
CA SER A 337 -26.08 9.31 33.95
C SER A 337 -25.26 9.20 35.25
N PRO A 338 -23.98 8.79 35.17
CA PRO A 338 -23.23 8.39 33.97
C PRO A 338 -23.52 6.93 33.53
N ASN A 339 -24.21 6.15 34.35
CA ASN A 339 -24.41 4.72 34.18
C ASN A 339 -25.74 4.40 33.45
N PHE A 340 -25.80 4.71 32.14
CA PHE A 340 -26.92 4.41 31.24
C PHE A 340 -27.08 2.91 30.86
N TYR A 341 -26.64 2.01 31.74
CA TYR A 341 -26.59 0.56 31.53
C TYR A 341 -27.86 -0.07 32.11
N PRO A 342 -28.47 -1.07 31.45
CA PRO A 342 -29.77 -1.58 31.84
C PRO A 342 -29.71 -2.22 33.24
N GLU A 343 -30.69 -1.91 34.09
CA GLU A 343 -30.83 -2.48 35.44
C GLU A 343 -30.70 -4.01 35.48
N ALA A 344 -31.26 -4.69 34.46
CA ALA A 344 -31.21 -6.13 34.30
C ALA A 344 -29.80 -6.73 34.13
N LEU A 345 -28.77 -5.91 33.84
CA LEU A 345 -27.36 -6.29 33.82
C LEU A 345 -26.81 -6.48 35.24
N TYR A 346 -27.17 -5.58 36.14
CA TYR A 346 -26.74 -5.57 37.54
C TYR A 346 -27.58 -6.52 38.43
N GLN A 347 -28.68 -7.05 37.92
CA GLN A 347 -29.53 -8.03 38.63
C GLN A 347 -29.00 -9.47 38.61
N THR A 348 -27.95 -9.75 37.85
CA THR A 348 -27.23 -11.03 37.83
C THR A 348 -25.76 -10.84 38.14
N ALA A 349 -25.12 -11.84 38.74
CA ALA A 349 -23.68 -11.86 38.99
C ALA A 349 -23.14 -13.30 38.99
N LEU A 350 -21.82 -13.42 38.83
CA LEU A 350 -21.03 -14.59 39.21
C LEU A 350 -20.21 -14.24 40.46
N ALA A 351 -20.15 -15.16 41.40
CA ALA A 351 -19.31 -15.08 42.60
C ALA A 351 -18.36 -16.27 42.69
N SER A 352 -17.17 -16.08 43.27
CA SER A 352 -16.24 -17.17 43.52
C SER A 352 -16.74 -18.13 44.60
N THR A 353 -16.07 -19.27 44.77
CA THR A 353 -16.41 -20.27 45.80
C THR A 353 -15.18 -20.67 46.60
N ASP A 354 -15.35 -21.43 47.68
CA ASP A 354 -14.21 -21.98 48.44
C ASP A 354 -13.35 -22.96 47.62
N ILE A 355 -13.89 -23.50 46.53
CA ILE A 355 -13.19 -24.44 45.63
C ILE A 355 -12.26 -23.69 44.68
N GLN A 356 -12.72 -22.54 44.17
CA GLN A 356 -11.97 -21.66 43.29
C GLN A 356 -12.16 -20.22 43.80
N PRO A 357 -11.26 -19.72 44.67
CA PRO A 357 -11.40 -18.40 45.27
C PRO A 357 -11.25 -17.28 44.23
N ASP A 358 -10.40 -17.48 43.22
CA ASP A 358 -10.12 -16.49 42.18
C ASP A 358 -11.12 -16.60 41.01
N LEU A 359 -11.80 -15.49 40.69
CA LEU A 359 -12.51 -15.35 39.42
C LEU A 359 -11.50 -14.88 38.37
N ALA A 360 -11.00 -15.79 37.53
CA ALA A 360 -10.01 -15.49 36.50
C ALA A 360 -10.53 -15.80 35.09
N TYR A 361 -10.66 -14.76 34.26
CA TYR A 361 -10.99 -14.83 32.85
C TYR A 361 -9.76 -14.50 32.01
N THR A 362 -9.48 -15.29 30.96
CA THR A 362 -8.39 -15.03 30.02
C THR A 362 -8.91 -15.08 28.59
N MET A 363 -8.46 -14.14 27.77
CA MET A 363 -8.78 -14.04 26.35
C MET A 363 -7.54 -13.69 25.53
N ASP A 364 -7.55 -14.06 24.26
CA ASP A 364 -6.53 -13.65 23.30
C ASP A 364 -6.77 -12.20 22.85
N VAL A 365 -5.70 -11.44 22.70
CA VAL A 365 -5.70 -10.01 22.30
C VAL A 365 -4.54 -9.71 21.35
N ASP A 366 -4.68 -8.64 20.56
CA ASP A 366 -3.60 -8.15 19.70
C ASP A 366 -2.46 -7.55 20.57
N PRO A 367 -1.19 -7.96 20.38
CA PRO A 367 -0.07 -7.45 21.15
C PRO A 367 0.29 -6.00 20.77
N ASN A 368 0.88 -5.30 21.73
CA ASN A 368 1.28 -3.89 21.68
C ASN A 368 0.11 -2.90 21.51
N ARG A 369 -1.10 -3.29 21.93
CA ARG A 369 -2.29 -2.42 21.95
C ARG A 369 -2.67 -2.01 23.38
N ASN A 370 -3.41 -0.90 23.48
CA ASN A 370 -4.01 -0.46 24.72
C ASN A 370 -5.44 -1.03 24.83
N TYR A 371 -5.77 -1.62 25.97
CA TYR A 371 -7.11 -2.13 26.26
C TYR A 371 -7.71 -1.40 27.47
N SER A 372 -8.94 -0.92 27.33
CA SER A 372 -9.73 -0.34 28.42
C SER A 372 -10.73 -1.38 28.89
N ILE A 373 -10.51 -1.93 30.08
CA ILE A 373 -11.42 -2.88 30.70
C ILE A 373 -12.34 -2.14 31.67
N TRP A 374 -13.64 -2.41 31.55
CA TRP A 374 -14.72 -1.83 32.34
C TRP A 374 -15.41 -2.95 33.12
N PHE A 375 -15.40 -2.85 34.44
CA PHE A 375 -15.98 -3.80 35.37
C PHE A 375 -17.27 -3.25 35.94
N HIS A 376 -18.35 -4.03 35.83
CA HIS A 376 -19.67 -3.68 36.33
C HIS A 376 -19.97 -4.48 37.59
N PHE A 377 -20.29 -3.76 38.66
CA PHE A 377 -20.56 -4.31 39.98
C PHE A 377 -21.87 -3.77 40.54
N ALA A 378 -22.58 -4.61 41.27
CA ALA A 378 -23.61 -4.24 42.22
C ALA A 378 -23.65 -5.34 43.27
N GLU A 379 -23.50 -4.98 44.56
CA GLU A 379 -23.61 -5.97 45.62
C GLU A 379 -25.10 -6.35 45.77
N ILE A 380 -25.42 -7.54 45.25
CA ILE A 380 -26.77 -8.09 45.20
C ILE A 380 -26.98 -9.29 46.13
N ASP A 381 -25.90 -9.85 46.67
CA ASP A 381 -25.91 -11.03 47.52
C ASP A 381 -26.55 -10.69 48.88
N PRO A 382 -27.70 -11.30 49.24
CA PRO A 382 -28.38 -11.02 50.50
C PRO A 382 -27.64 -11.54 51.74
N SER A 383 -26.58 -12.35 51.59
CA SER A 383 -25.73 -12.78 52.71
C SER A 383 -24.78 -11.69 53.19
N ILE A 384 -24.44 -10.73 52.31
CA ILE A 384 -23.60 -9.58 52.64
C ILE A 384 -24.48 -8.49 53.26
N THR A 385 -24.17 -8.12 54.50
CA THR A 385 -25.02 -7.29 55.37
C THR A 385 -24.33 -6.01 55.86
N GLY A 386 -23.01 -5.88 55.67
CA GLY A 386 -22.25 -4.69 55.99
C GLY A 386 -21.05 -4.49 55.06
N ALA A 387 -20.60 -3.24 54.92
CA ALA A 387 -19.33 -2.92 54.26
C ALA A 387 -18.15 -3.64 54.95
N GLY A 388 -17.11 -3.93 54.19
CA GLY A 388 -15.92 -4.66 54.62
C GLY A 388 -16.17 -6.14 54.88
N GLN A 389 -17.29 -6.72 54.43
CA GLN A 389 -17.54 -8.17 54.47
C GLN A 389 -17.10 -8.88 53.18
N ARG A 390 -17.19 -8.21 52.03
CA ARG A 390 -16.64 -8.64 50.74
C ARG A 390 -15.57 -7.63 50.30
N VAL A 391 -14.32 -8.08 50.19
CA VAL A 391 -13.17 -7.29 49.75
C VAL A 391 -12.29 -8.17 48.87
N PHE A 392 -11.89 -7.65 47.71
CA PHE A 392 -11.02 -8.36 46.77
C PHE A 392 -10.14 -7.39 45.98
N ASP A 393 -8.99 -7.87 45.50
CA ASP A 393 -8.14 -7.13 44.58
C ASP A 393 -8.51 -7.51 43.13
N ILE A 394 -8.43 -6.56 42.20
CA ILE A 394 -8.58 -6.81 40.77
C ILE A 394 -7.20 -6.73 40.14
N LEU A 395 -6.76 -7.84 39.55
CA LEU A 395 -5.49 -7.98 38.88
C LEU A 395 -5.71 -8.06 37.36
N ILE A 396 -4.81 -7.43 36.60
CA ILE A 396 -4.79 -7.49 35.14
C ILE A 396 -3.39 -7.96 34.73
N ASN A 397 -3.28 -9.09 34.04
CA ASN A 397 -2.03 -9.79 33.72
C ASN A 397 -1.12 -10.05 34.94
N GLY A 398 -1.70 -10.15 36.14
CA GLY A 398 -0.98 -10.34 37.41
C GLY A 398 -0.59 -9.05 38.14
N ASP A 399 -0.73 -7.89 37.50
CA ASP A 399 -0.54 -6.59 38.15
C ASP A 399 -1.81 -6.13 38.85
N VAL A 400 -1.71 -5.65 40.10
CA VAL A 400 -2.86 -5.13 40.86
C VAL A 400 -3.35 -3.81 40.23
N ALA A 401 -4.52 -3.86 39.59
CA ALA A 401 -5.16 -2.72 38.94
C ALA A 401 -6.02 -1.90 39.91
N PHE A 402 -6.71 -2.59 40.83
CA PHE A 402 -7.46 -2.03 41.95
C PHE A 402 -7.22 -2.88 43.20
N GLN A 403 -6.97 -2.22 44.32
CA GLN A 403 -6.73 -2.87 45.62
C GLN A 403 -7.91 -2.59 46.57
N ASP A 404 -8.21 -3.55 47.45
CA ASP A 404 -9.22 -3.44 48.52
C ASP A 404 -10.63 -3.05 47.99
N VAL A 405 -11.08 -3.66 46.89
CA VAL A 405 -12.37 -3.36 46.26
C VAL A 405 -13.53 -3.87 47.13
N ASP A 406 -14.26 -2.93 47.74
CA ASP A 406 -15.52 -3.16 48.47
C ASP A 406 -16.67 -2.50 47.71
N ILE A 407 -17.44 -3.31 46.97
CA ILE A 407 -18.55 -2.83 46.13
C ILE A 407 -19.59 -2.07 46.96
N ALA A 408 -19.93 -2.55 48.16
CA ALA A 408 -20.99 -1.96 48.97
C ALA A 408 -20.59 -0.61 49.58
N ASN A 409 -19.31 -0.43 49.91
CA ASN A 409 -18.76 0.85 50.35
C ASN A 409 -18.60 1.83 49.16
N MET A 410 -18.02 1.38 48.05
CA MET A 410 -17.70 2.23 46.88
C MET A 410 -18.93 2.70 46.11
N SER A 411 -20.00 1.90 46.06
CA SER A 411 -21.27 2.24 45.37
C SER A 411 -22.25 3.09 46.21
N GLY A 412 -21.93 3.34 47.48
CA GLY A 412 -22.83 3.99 48.44
C GLY A 412 -23.93 3.09 49.01
N GLY A 413 -23.88 1.77 48.78
CA GLY A 413 -24.66 0.75 49.50
C GLY A 413 -25.14 -0.42 48.62
N PHE A 414 -25.75 -1.41 49.27
CA PHE A 414 -26.32 -2.58 48.59
C PHE A 414 -27.33 -2.22 47.50
N TYR A 415 -27.36 -3.03 46.43
CA TYR A 415 -28.19 -2.81 45.25
C TYR A 415 -27.97 -1.42 44.63
N SER A 416 -26.73 -0.97 44.57
CA SER A 416 -26.30 0.25 43.89
C SER A 416 -25.22 -0.13 42.88
N ALA A 417 -25.34 0.38 41.65
CA ALA A 417 -24.42 0.06 40.57
C ALA A 417 -23.11 0.84 40.69
N LEU A 418 -22.00 0.17 40.40
CA LEU A 418 -20.64 0.69 40.39
C LEU A 418 -19.97 0.25 39.10
N VAL A 419 -19.23 1.17 38.49
CA VAL A 419 -18.44 0.91 37.29
C VAL A 419 -17.01 1.34 37.56
N LEU A 420 -16.07 0.42 37.43
CA LEU A 420 -14.63 0.69 37.54
C LEU A 420 -13.99 0.46 36.17
N ASN A 421 -13.13 1.36 35.71
CA ASN A 421 -12.41 1.19 34.44
C ASN A 421 -10.90 1.38 34.58
N LYS A 422 -10.14 0.59 33.82
CA LYS A 422 -8.69 0.67 33.77
C LYS A 422 -8.21 0.47 32.34
N THR A 423 -7.40 1.41 31.86
CA THR A 423 -6.65 1.24 30.60
C THR A 423 -5.27 0.68 30.91
N VAL A 424 -4.87 -0.36 30.17
CA VAL A 424 -3.60 -1.08 30.28
C VAL A 424 -2.98 -1.25 28.89
N ALA A 425 -1.65 -1.23 28.81
CA ALA A 425 -0.92 -1.58 27.59
C ALA A 425 -0.58 -3.07 27.65
N ILE A 426 -0.96 -3.84 26.63
CA ILE A 426 -0.74 -5.28 26.58
C ILE A 426 0.29 -5.61 25.51
N ASN A 427 1.49 -6.03 25.93
CA ASN A 427 2.57 -6.43 25.02
C ASN A 427 2.53 -7.92 24.65
N GLY A 428 1.82 -8.74 25.44
CA GLY A 428 1.60 -10.16 25.18
C GLY A 428 0.41 -10.41 24.25
N ARG A 429 0.15 -11.68 23.92
CA ARG A 429 -1.02 -12.10 23.13
C ARG A 429 -2.27 -12.42 23.97
N THR A 430 -2.18 -12.28 25.30
CA THR A 430 -3.25 -12.64 26.22
C THR A 430 -3.55 -11.52 27.22
N LEU A 431 -4.84 -11.35 27.52
CA LEU A 431 -5.35 -10.49 28.57
C LEU A 431 -6.05 -11.38 29.61
N THR A 432 -5.48 -11.43 30.80
CA THR A 432 -6.04 -12.12 31.96
C THR A 432 -6.56 -11.08 32.96
N VAL A 433 -7.85 -11.14 33.28
CA VAL A 433 -8.46 -10.44 34.41
C VAL A 433 -8.65 -11.46 35.52
N ALA A 434 -8.14 -11.17 36.72
CA ALA A 434 -8.39 -11.98 37.91
C ALA A 434 -8.95 -11.12 39.05
N MET A 435 -9.87 -11.67 39.83
CA MET A 435 -10.33 -11.08 41.10
C MET A 435 -9.91 -11.98 42.25
N HIS A 436 -8.99 -11.50 43.07
CA HIS A 436 -8.39 -12.24 44.18
C HIS A 436 -9.03 -11.84 45.51
N PRO A 437 -9.79 -12.71 46.18
CA PRO A 437 -10.49 -12.36 47.42
C PRO A 437 -9.54 -12.20 48.60
N THR A 438 -9.55 -11.00 49.21
CA THR A 438 -8.85 -10.76 50.48
C THR A 438 -9.78 -11.04 51.68
N LYS A 439 -11.11 -10.91 51.49
CA LYS A 439 -12.13 -11.25 52.48
C LYS A 439 -13.49 -11.55 51.85
N GLY A 440 -14.01 -12.76 52.04
CA GLY A 440 -15.24 -13.22 51.37
C GLY A 440 -15.03 -13.46 49.87
N HIS A 441 -15.99 -14.06 49.18
CA HIS A 441 -15.87 -14.41 47.76
C HIS A 441 -15.82 -13.17 46.86
N ALA A 442 -15.06 -13.19 45.75
CA ALA A 442 -15.16 -12.15 44.72
C ALA A 442 -16.53 -12.18 44.03
N LEU A 443 -16.96 -11.08 43.41
CA LEU A 443 -18.26 -10.97 42.70
C LEU A 443 -18.17 -10.01 41.51
N ILE A 444 -18.74 -10.39 40.37
CA ILE A 444 -18.84 -9.55 39.16
C ILE A 444 -20.21 -9.68 38.47
N ASN A 445 -20.78 -8.57 38.00
CA ASN A 445 -22.06 -8.54 37.29
C ASN A 445 -21.89 -8.51 35.76
N ALA A 446 -20.93 -7.75 35.25
CA ALA A 446 -20.58 -7.73 33.83
C ALA A 446 -19.17 -7.18 33.59
N VAL A 447 -18.66 -7.37 32.38
CA VAL A 447 -17.40 -6.78 31.90
C VAL A 447 -17.53 -6.34 30.44
N GLU A 448 -16.99 -5.16 30.13
CA GLU A 448 -16.68 -4.74 28.76
C GLU A 448 -15.17 -4.62 28.60
N ILE A 449 -14.68 -4.99 27.42
CA ILE A 449 -13.28 -4.91 27.04
C ILE A 449 -13.23 -4.18 25.71
N PHE A 450 -12.61 -3.00 25.72
CA PHE A 450 -12.44 -2.17 24.54
C PHE A 450 -10.98 -2.12 24.12
N GLU A 451 -10.73 -2.26 22.83
CA GLU A 451 -9.46 -1.85 22.24
C GLU A 451 -9.46 -0.32 22.10
N VAL A 452 -8.42 0.34 22.64
CA VAL A 452 -8.29 1.80 22.64
C VAL A 452 -7.45 2.24 21.45
N ILE A 453 -8.12 2.64 20.39
CA ILE A 453 -7.51 3.08 19.13
C ILE A 453 -7.38 4.61 19.17
N THR A 454 -6.16 5.14 19.14
CA THR A 454 -5.94 6.58 18.97
C THR A 454 -6.29 6.98 17.54
N ALA A 455 -7.19 7.94 17.39
CA ALA A 455 -7.64 8.41 16.09
C ALA A 455 -6.47 9.05 15.32
N GLU A 456 -6.24 8.57 14.10
CA GLU A 456 -5.45 9.29 13.12
C GLU A 456 -6.10 10.67 12.87
N SER A 457 -5.27 11.68 12.64
CA SER A 457 -5.79 12.98 12.25
C SER A 457 -6.40 12.88 10.84
N LYS A 458 -7.59 13.42 10.59
CA LYS A 458 -8.08 13.55 9.20
C LYS A 458 -7.17 14.42 8.33
N THR A 459 -7.25 14.27 7.01
CA THR A 459 -6.67 15.22 6.05
C THR A 459 -7.35 16.57 6.15
N LEU A 460 -6.67 17.65 5.73
CA LEU A 460 -7.25 18.98 5.62
C LEU A 460 -8.54 18.97 4.76
N PRO A 461 -9.72 19.33 5.32
CA PRO A 461 -10.99 19.19 4.61
C PRO A 461 -11.06 19.94 3.28
N ASP A 462 -10.34 21.06 3.17
CA ASP A 462 -10.27 21.85 1.93
C ASP A 462 -9.52 21.10 0.81
N GLU A 463 -8.51 20.27 1.14
CA GLU A 463 -7.75 19.46 0.18
C GLU A 463 -8.53 18.20 -0.24
N VAL A 464 -9.20 17.55 0.71
CA VAL A 464 -10.15 16.46 0.41
C VAL A 464 -11.25 16.96 -0.55
N SER A 465 -11.82 18.14 -0.27
CA SER A 465 -12.82 18.78 -1.12
C SER A 465 -12.25 19.15 -2.50
N ALA A 466 -11.02 19.66 -2.56
CA ALA A 466 -10.35 19.97 -3.83
C ALA A 466 -10.15 18.71 -4.68
N LEU A 467 -9.70 17.60 -4.09
CA LEU A 467 -9.50 16.33 -4.79
C LEU A 467 -10.79 15.66 -5.23
N GLN A 468 -11.84 15.67 -4.39
CA GLN A 468 -13.15 15.15 -4.78
C GLN A 468 -13.76 16.00 -5.91
N THR A 469 -13.57 17.33 -5.87
CA THR A 469 -13.95 18.23 -6.96
C THR A 469 -13.16 17.91 -8.23
N LEU A 470 -11.84 17.68 -8.13
CA LEU A 470 -10.96 17.29 -9.24
C LEU A 470 -11.42 15.96 -9.87
N LYS A 471 -11.64 14.92 -9.06
CA LYS A 471 -12.20 13.62 -9.50
C LYS A 471 -13.50 13.80 -10.31
N SER A 472 -14.39 14.68 -9.84
CA SER A 472 -15.66 14.99 -10.53
C SER A 472 -15.46 15.77 -11.83
N ALA A 473 -14.54 16.74 -11.87
CA ALA A 473 -14.29 17.61 -13.02
C ALA A 473 -13.65 16.87 -14.19
N LEU A 474 -12.82 15.86 -13.90
CA LEU A 474 -12.13 15.03 -14.89
C LEU A 474 -12.97 13.82 -15.36
N GLY A 475 -14.03 13.48 -14.62
CA GLY A 475 -14.86 12.30 -14.89
C GLY A 475 -14.05 11.00 -14.84
N LEU A 476 -13.23 10.84 -13.81
CA LEU A 476 -12.50 9.61 -13.52
C LEU A 476 -13.48 8.48 -13.16
N PRO A 477 -13.24 7.22 -13.59
CA PRO A 477 -14.14 6.10 -13.30
C PRO A 477 -14.14 5.76 -11.80
N LEU A 478 -15.25 5.21 -11.30
CA LEU A 478 -15.43 4.86 -9.89
C LEU A 478 -14.32 3.93 -9.37
N ARG A 479 -13.90 2.97 -10.22
CA ARG A 479 -12.79 2.01 -10.01
C ARG A 479 -11.44 2.56 -9.59
N PHE A 480 -11.26 3.87 -9.63
CA PHE A 480 -10.00 4.53 -9.25
C PHE A 480 -9.78 4.59 -7.72
N GLY A 481 -10.68 4.00 -6.91
CA GLY A 481 -10.53 3.85 -5.46
C GLY A 481 -10.72 5.14 -4.65
N TRP A 482 -10.59 6.32 -5.28
CA TRP A 482 -10.59 7.64 -4.63
C TRP A 482 -11.90 8.04 -3.92
N ASN A 483 -12.25 7.38 -2.82
CA ASN A 483 -13.47 7.51 -2.06
C ASN A 483 -13.12 7.63 -0.56
N GLY A 484 -13.73 8.57 0.17
CA GLY A 484 -13.38 8.81 1.58
C GLY A 484 -12.35 9.93 1.78
N ASP A 485 -11.39 9.72 2.68
CA ASP A 485 -10.29 10.64 3.01
C ASP A 485 -8.99 10.16 2.30
N PRO A 486 -8.20 11.04 1.63
CA PRO A 486 -7.09 10.61 0.80
C PRO A 486 -5.85 10.08 1.53
N CYS A 487 -5.67 10.41 2.81
CA CYS A 487 -4.44 10.05 3.55
C CYS A 487 -4.69 9.13 4.75
N VAL A 488 -5.96 8.93 5.15
CA VAL A 488 -6.30 8.10 6.31
C VAL A 488 -7.48 7.15 6.02
N PRO A 489 -7.39 5.86 6.40
CA PRO A 489 -6.38 5.28 7.29
C PRO A 489 -5.02 5.11 6.60
N GLN A 490 -3.91 5.30 7.32
CA GLN A 490 -2.55 5.25 6.75
C GLN A 490 -2.21 3.92 6.04
N GLN A 491 -2.96 2.86 6.33
CA GLN A 491 -2.81 1.53 5.74
C GLN A 491 -3.47 1.46 4.35
N HIS A 492 -4.46 2.33 4.09
CA HIS A 492 -5.20 2.46 2.83
C HIS A 492 -5.33 3.94 2.40
N PRO A 493 -4.21 4.66 2.13
CA PRO A 493 -4.27 6.00 1.54
C PRO A 493 -4.62 5.88 0.06
N TRP A 494 -5.32 6.89 -0.48
CA TRP A 494 -5.75 6.89 -1.87
C TRP A 494 -4.57 6.63 -2.82
N SER A 495 -4.75 5.67 -3.70
CA SER A 495 -3.75 5.29 -4.71
C SER A 495 -3.22 6.53 -5.45
N GLY A 496 -1.97 6.89 -5.16
CA GLY A 496 -1.27 8.02 -5.77
C GLY A 496 -1.48 9.40 -5.11
N ALA A 497 -2.05 9.48 -3.92
CA ALA A 497 -1.89 10.65 -3.05
C ALA A 497 -0.58 10.50 -2.24
N ASP A 498 0.24 11.56 -2.18
CA ASP A 498 1.42 11.62 -1.32
C ASP A 498 1.09 12.56 -0.14
N CYS A 499 1.29 12.06 1.07
CA CYS A 499 0.65 12.56 2.27
C CYS A 499 1.70 12.85 3.36
N GLN A 500 1.75 14.10 3.81
CA GLN A 500 2.65 14.58 4.85
C GLN A 500 1.87 15.04 6.08
N PHE A 501 2.34 14.68 7.28
CA PHE A 501 1.73 15.16 8.52
C PHE A 501 2.28 16.54 8.89
N ASP A 502 1.43 17.57 8.82
CA ASP A 502 1.77 18.90 9.29
C ASP A 502 1.67 18.98 10.81
N LYS A 503 2.85 19.05 11.45
CA LYS A 503 3.01 19.17 12.90
C LYS A 503 2.52 20.52 13.47
N THR A 504 2.19 21.51 12.63
CA THR A 504 1.69 22.82 13.08
C THR A 504 0.17 22.90 13.13
N SER A 505 -0.53 22.28 12.17
CA SER A 505 -2.00 22.14 12.20
C SER A 505 -2.51 20.84 12.84
N SER A 506 -1.63 19.86 13.07
CA SER A 506 -1.98 18.49 13.49
C SER A 506 -3.00 17.84 12.55
N LYS A 507 -2.70 17.92 11.25
CA LYS A 507 -3.50 17.34 10.15
C LYS A 507 -2.60 16.71 9.10
N TRP A 508 -3.16 15.78 8.34
CA TRP A 508 -2.52 15.37 7.09
C TRP A 508 -2.78 16.41 6.01
N VAL A 509 -1.75 16.60 5.20
CA VAL A 509 -1.69 17.53 4.08
C VAL A 509 -1.21 16.74 2.88
N ILE A 510 -1.76 17.03 1.72
CA ILE A 510 -1.44 16.33 0.47
C ILE A 510 -0.24 17.03 -0.16
N ASP A 511 0.96 16.54 0.18
CA ASP A 511 2.25 17.08 -0.23
C ASP A 511 2.48 16.90 -1.76
N GLY A 512 1.83 15.90 -2.34
CA GLY A 512 1.83 15.69 -3.78
C GLY A 512 0.77 14.72 -4.29
N LEU A 513 0.69 14.60 -5.61
CA LEU A 513 0.03 13.50 -6.30
C LEU A 513 1.08 12.78 -7.14
N SER A 514 1.18 11.47 -6.97
CA SER A 514 2.17 10.62 -7.61
C SER A 514 2.12 10.72 -9.14
N SER A 515 3.27 10.54 -9.80
CA SER A 515 3.36 10.53 -11.27
C SER A 515 2.54 9.41 -11.93
N THR A 516 2.25 8.33 -11.21
CA THR A 516 1.28 7.29 -11.65
C THR A 516 -0.12 7.85 -11.85
N LEU A 517 -0.49 8.87 -11.07
CA LEU A 517 -1.76 9.57 -11.18
C LEU A 517 -1.81 10.50 -12.38
N ALA A 518 -0.71 11.23 -12.63
CA ALA A 518 -0.57 12.09 -13.81
C ALA A 518 -0.74 11.29 -15.11
N LEU A 519 -0.38 10.00 -15.13
CA LEU A 519 -0.60 9.11 -16.26
C LEU A 519 -2.08 8.77 -16.49
N ALA A 520 -2.84 8.49 -15.42
CA ALA A 520 -4.29 8.28 -15.49
C ALA A 520 -5.05 9.55 -15.90
N LEU A 521 -4.58 10.72 -15.44
CA LEU A 521 -5.11 12.04 -15.80
C LEU A 521 -4.86 12.38 -17.28
N CYS A 522 -3.73 11.96 -17.84
CA CYS A 522 -3.34 12.25 -19.23
C CYS A 522 -4.26 11.62 -20.29
N CYS A 523 -5.12 10.66 -19.91
CA CYS A 523 -6.07 10.00 -20.83
C CYS A 523 -7.41 10.74 -20.97
N LYS A 524 -7.57 11.94 -20.39
CA LYS A 524 -8.75 12.79 -20.66
C LYS A 524 -8.45 14.28 -20.75
N GLN A 525 -8.21 14.67 -22.01
CA GLN A 525 -8.68 15.91 -22.63
C GLN A 525 -7.79 17.16 -22.55
N PHE A 526 -7.49 17.66 -23.76
CA PHE A 526 -7.09 19.04 -24.06
C PHE A 526 -7.94 20.06 -23.26
N ASP A 527 -7.31 21.05 -22.61
CA ASP A 527 -7.42 22.44 -23.11
C ASP A 527 -6.43 23.48 -22.48
N SER A 528 -5.86 24.31 -23.35
CA SER A 528 -5.36 25.69 -23.14
C SER A 528 -4.35 26.09 -22.03
N THR A 529 -3.11 26.35 -22.50
CA THR A 529 -2.22 27.52 -22.20
C THR A 529 -1.30 27.58 -20.95
N PRO A 530 -0.06 28.15 -21.07
CA PRO A 530 0.98 28.11 -20.02
C PRO A 530 1.33 29.48 -19.38
N ILE A 531 1.82 29.47 -18.13
CA ILE A 531 2.53 30.61 -17.50
C ILE A 531 3.82 30.12 -16.81
N LYS A 532 4.90 30.88 -17.00
CA LYS A 532 6.27 30.60 -16.53
C LYS A 532 6.46 30.97 -15.06
N PHE A 533 7.43 30.34 -14.39
CA PHE A 533 8.21 31.02 -13.35
C PHE A 533 9.73 30.84 -13.53
N THR A 534 10.47 31.86 -13.10
CA THR A 534 11.90 32.04 -13.38
C THR A 534 12.80 31.56 -12.26
N GLN A 535 13.93 31.00 -12.70
CA GLN A 535 15.15 30.66 -11.97
C GLN A 535 15.58 31.72 -10.93
N LYS A 536 15.27 31.48 -9.65
CA LYS A 536 16.06 31.98 -8.51
C LYS A 536 15.81 31.12 -7.26
N THR A 537 16.88 30.91 -6.48
CA THR A 537 16.95 30.07 -5.25
C THR A 537 17.41 28.63 -5.46
N MET A 538 18.62 28.47 -6.03
CA MET A 538 19.38 27.21 -5.96
C MET A 538 20.86 27.47 -5.56
N GLU A 539 21.08 28.48 -4.72
CA GLU A 539 22.39 28.86 -4.16
C GLU A 539 22.23 29.24 -2.67
N LYS A 540 22.13 28.24 -1.80
CA LYS A 540 22.54 28.29 -0.37
C LYS A 540 22.32 26.94 0.30
N LEU A 541 23.36 26.10 0.26
CA LEU A 541 23.75 25.12 1.31
C LEU A 541 24.89 24.23 0.76
N LYS A 542 26.08 24.83 0.67
CA LYS A 542 27.35 24.13 0.43
C LYS A 542 28.45 24.73 1.33
N GLU A 543 28.22 24.57 2.64
CA GLU A 543 29.05 24.89 3.81
C GLU A 543 28.18 24.36 4.98
N LEU A 544 28.60 23.43 5.84
CA LEU A 544 29.90 23.29 6.49
C LEU A 544 30.35 21.82 6.59
N THR A 545 31.62 21.58 6.29
CA THR A 545 32.36 20.37 6.70
C THR A 545 33.70 20.79 7.29
N GLN A 546 33.95 20.48 8.58
CA GLN A 546 35.18 19.84 9.07
C GLN A 546 35.14 19.63 10.60
N PRO A 547 35.95 18.69 11.15
CA PRO A 547 35.85 18.24 12.54
C PRO A 547 36.87 18.91 13.47
N GLU A 548 36.57 18.95 14.77
CA GLU A 548 37.56 19.24 15.81
C GLU A 548 38.06 17.97 16.51
N SER A 549 39.35 17.96 16.80
CA SER A 549 40.05 16.89 17.52
C SER A 549 40.47 17.37 18.91
N THR A 550 40.32 16.54 19.94
CA THR A 550 41.25 16.56 21.08
C THR A 550 41.27 15.21 21.80
N SER A 551 42.42 14.92 22.42
CA SER A 551 42.81 13.58 22.85
C SER A 551 42.46 13.26 24.31
N LEU A 552 42.11 12.00 24.58
CA LEU A 552 42.55 11.35 25.82
C LEU A 552 43.26 10.02 25.52
N SER A 553 44.56 10.13 25.29
CA SER A 553 45.47 9.02 25.03
C SER A 553 45.80 8.26 26.33
N GLN A 554 44.88 7.45 26.86
CA GLN A 554 45.21 6.51 27.94
C GLN A 554 44.30 5.27 28.07
N LEU A 555 44.01 4.58 26.95
CA LEU A 555 43.57 3.17 26.97
C LEU A 555 43.91 2.39 25.69
N LYS A 556 45.04 2.72 25.03
CA LYS A 556 45.62 1.88 23.96
C LYS A 556 46.22 0.60 24.53
N ARG A 557 45.38 -0.43 24.78
CA ARG A 557 45.83 -1.83 24.89
C ARG A 557 44.73 -2.90 24.72
N LYS A 558 43.92 -2.79 23.68
CA LYS A 558 43.37 -3.94 22.93
C LYS A 558 43.45 -3.61 21.45
N ALA A 559 43.90 -4.56 20.63
CA ALA A 559 43.89 -4.40 19.18
C ALA A 559 42.45 -4.51 18.67
N ASP A 560 42.08 -3.60 17.77
CA ASP A 560 40.75 -3.53 17.17
C ASP A 560 40.64 -4.60 16.07
N VAL A 561 40.26 -5.82 16.46
CA VAL A 561 39.92 -6.88 15.50
C VAL A 561 38.55 -6.54 14.95
N ARG A 562 38.53 -5.90 13.79
CA ARG A 562 37.29 -5.54 13.08
C ARG A 562 36.51 -6.81 12.77
N ALA A 563 35.29 -6.90 13.31
CA ALA A 563 34.39 -8.02 13.00
C ALA A 563 34.10 -8.08 11.48
N PRO A 564 34.00 -9.30 10.91
CA PRO A 564 33.69 -9.48 9.50
C PRO A 564 32.26 -9.02 9.17
N TYR A 565 32.05 -8.66 7.90
CA TYR A 565 30.76 -8.16 7.43
C TYR A 565 29.71 -9.26 7.38
N VAL A 566 28.52 -8.97 7.91
CA VAL A 566 27.35 -9.84 7.90
C VAL A 566 26.14 -9.01 7.48
N MET A 567 25.38 -9.50 6.51
CA MET A 567 24.08 -8.99 6.14
C MET A 567 23.09 -10.16 6.08
N ARG A 568 21.95 -10.01 6.73
CA ARG A 568 20.85 -10.98 6.76
C ARG A 568 19.56 -10.23 6.46
N ILE A 569 18.82 -10.64 5.44
CA ILE A 569 17.60 -9.98 4.99
C ILE A 569 16.46 -10.99 5.14
N SER A 570 15.45 -10.64 5.94
CA SER A 570 14.17 -11.37 5.96
C SER A 570 13.33 -10.87 4.80
N CYS A 571 13.13 -11.70 3.78
CA CYS A 571 12.37 -11.33 2.60
C CYS A 571 10.87 -11.27 2.94
N GLY A 572 10.17 -10.23 2.47
CA GLY A 572 8.80 -9.94 2.85
C GLY A 572 8.63 -9.17 4.19
N ALA A 573 9.64 -9.15 5.07
CA ALA A 573 9.50 -8.54 6.38
C ALA A 573 9.48 -7.00 6.34
N ARG A 574 8.53 -6.40 7.07
CA ARG A 574 8.40 -4.92 7.19
C ARG A 574 9.35 -4.31 8.23
N ASN A 575 9.76 -5.08 9.22
CA ASN A 575 10.60 -4.69 10.34
C ASN A 575 11.76 -5.68 10.50
N ASP A 576 12.80 -5.27 11.23
CA ASP A 576 13.90 -6.17 11.60
C ASP A 576 13.36 -7.27 12.53
N VAL A 577 13.75 -8.52 12.28
CA VAL A 577 13.26 -9.73 12.96
C VAL A 577 14.43 -10.39 13.69
N HIS A 578 14.18 -10.93 14.89
CA HIS A 578 15.14 -11.79 15.59
C HIS A 578 14.63 -13.23 15.63
N THR A 579 15.46 -14.18 15.19
CA THR A 579 15.11 -15.61 15.19
C THR A 579 15.73 -16.34 16.40
N PRO A 580 14.96 -17.18 17.13
CA PRO A 580 15.54 -18.13 18.07
C PRO A 580 16.28 -19.25 17.30
N PRO A 581 17.26 -19.94 17.92
CA PRO A 581 17.63 -19.85 19.34
C PRO A 581 18.71 -18.79 19.65
N THR A 582 19.46 -18.35 18.65
CA THR A 582 20.61 -17.42 18.74
C THR A 582 20.24 -15.95 18.90
N ASN A 583 18.96 -15.61 18.79
CA ASN A 583 18.48 -14.23 18.67
C ASN A 583 19.14 -13.51 17.48
N THR A 584 19.42 -14.25 16.39
CA THR A 584 20.06 -13.74 15.18
C THR A 584 19.20 -12.64 14.56
N LEU A 585 19.83 -11.48 14.32
CA LEU A 585 19.20 -10.32 13.67
C LEU A 585 19.10 -10.55 12.17
N TRP A 586 17.88 -10.45 11.66
CA TRP A 586 17.53 -10.32 10.25
C TRP A 586 17.01 -8.90 10.03
N TYR A 587 17.63 -8.16 9.12
CA TYR A 587 17.09 -6.87 8.70
C TYR A 587 15.79 -7.05 7.94
N LYS A 588 14.91 -6.05 8.03
CA LYS A 588 13.73 -5.93 7.18
C LYS A 588 14.08 -6.00 5.70
N ASP A 589 13.08 -6.20 4.88
CA ASP A 589 13.26 -6.33 3.44
C ASP A 589 13.63 -4.99 2.77
N PHE A 590 14.67 -5.01 1.92
CA PHE A 590 15.12 -3.85 1.15
C PHE A 590 15.89 -4.27 -0.12
N ALA A 591 16.22 -3.29 -0.99
CA ALA A 591 17.01 -3.46 -2.21
C ALA A 591 16.41 -4.32 -3.35
N TYR A 592 15.17 -4.82 -3.21
CA TYR A 592 14.44 -5.53 -4.26
C TYR A 592 13.95 -4.60 -5.40
N THR A 593 13.78 -5.16 -6.61
CA THR A 593 13.21 -4.44 -7.78
C THR A 593 11.70 -4.60 -7.96
N GLY A 594 11.08 -5.52 -7.22
CA GLY A 594 9.66 -5.86 -7.31
C GLY A 594 9.24 -6.83 -6.19
N GLY A 595 8.18 -7.59 -6.41
CA GLY A 595 7.67 -8.63 -5.54
C GLY A 595 6.61 -8.16 -4.53
N ILE A 596 5.77 -9.09 -4.10
CA ILE A 596 4.75 -8.91 -3.09
C ILE A 596 5.21 -9.61 -1.79
N PRO A 597 5.26 -8.90 -0.65
CA PRO A 597 5.48 -9.52 0.65
C PRO A 597 4.22 -10.28 1.08
N THR A 598 4.36 -11.53 1.52
CA THR A 598 3.26 -12.34 2.05
C THR A 598 3.73 -13.25 3.17
N ASN A 599 2.80 -13.90 3.87
CA ASN A 599 3.12 -14.91 4.86
C ASN A 599 3.72 -16.14 4.16
N GLY A 600 4.85 -16.60 4.70
CA GLY A 600 5.61 -17.72 4.17
C GLY A 600 5.48 -18.97 5.01
N THR A 601 5.43 -20.13 4.37
CA THR A 601 5.69 -21.43 4.99
C THR A 601 7.12 -21.87 4.72
N ARG A 602 7.74 -22.37 5.79
CA ARG A 602 9.10 -22.90 5.83
C ARG A 602 9.11 -24.35 5.32
N PRO A 603 9.79 -24.67 4.21
CA PRO A 603 9.78 -26.01 3.63
C PRO A 603 10.62 -27.03 4.41
N SER A 604 11.65 -26.59 5.14
CA SER A 604 12.67 -27.44 5.77
C SER A 604 13.07 -26.93 7.16
N PHE A 605 13.62 -27.78 8.03
CA PHE A 605 14.09 -27.34 9.34
C PHE A 605 15.44 -26.58 9.32
N VAL A 606 16.01 -26.33 8.14
CA VAL A 606 17.32 -25.68 7.96
C VAL A 606 17.21 -24.24 7.47
N THR A 607 16.12 -23.87 6.80
CA THR A 607 15.87 -22.44 6.48
C THR A 607 15.70 -21.64 7.78
N PRO A 608 15.93 -20.32 7.85
CA PRO A 608 15.66 -19.59 9.08
C PRO A 608 14.16 -19.64 9.44
N PRO A 609 13.78 -19.63 10.74
CA PRO A 609 12.38 -19.69 11.18
C PRO A 609 11.71 -18.32 11.03
N LEU A 610 11.60 -17.86 9.79
CA LEU A 610 10.93 -16.65 9.36
C LEU A 610 9.52 -16.98 8.86
N ASP A 611 8.60 -16.05 9.03
CA ASP A 611 7.17 -16.15 8.72
C ASP A 611 6.75 -15.33 7.49
N THR A 612 7.70 -14.67 6.84
CA THR A 612 7.48 -13.83 5.65
C THR A 612 8.30 -14.33 4.46
N VAL A 613 7.71 -14.24 3.27
CA VAL A 613 8.39 -14.42 1.97
C VAL A 613 8.11 -13.21 1.08
N ARG A 614 9.04 -12.92 0.17
CA ARG A 614 8.76 -12.10 -1.01
C ARG A 614 8.58 -13.04 -2.20
N TYR A 615 7.39 -13.03 -2.80
CA TYR A 615 7.15 -13.71 -4.07
C TYR A 615 7.07 -12.71 -5.23
N PHE A 616 7.47 -13.15 -6.42
CA PHE A 616 7.61 -12.31 -7.60
C PHE A 616 6.59 -12.71 -8.67
N PRO A 617 5.36 -12.15 -8.66
CA PRO A 617 4.35 -12.57 -9.61
C PRO A 617 4.73 -12.22 -11.05
N LEU A 618 4.44 -13.12 -11.99
CA LEU A 618 4.66 -12.92 -13.44
C LEU A 618 4.13 -11.57 -13.97
N SER A 619 3.11 -10.98 -13.32
CA SER A 619 2.57 -9.66 -13.63
C SER A 619 3.51 -8.46 -13.37
N GLU A 620 4.64 -8.68 -12.67
CA GLU A 620 5.68 -7.68 -12.44
C GLU A 620 6.92 -7.85 -13.33
N GLY A 621 6.94 -8.88 -14.19
CA GLY A 621 8.01 -9.20 -15.12
C GLY A 621 8.72 -10.52 -14.78
N PRO A 622 9.39 -11.16 -15.77
CA PRO A 622 10.01 -12.47 -15.59
C PRO A 622 11.28 -12.44 -14.71
N GLU A 623 11.94 -11.27 -14.61
CA GLU A 623 13.19 -11.08 -13.87
C GLU A 623 13.03 -10.04 -12.75
N ASN A 624 13.40 -10.44 -11.53
CA ASN A 624 13.43 -9.57 -10.36
C ASN A 624 14.68 -9.79 -9.52
N CYS A 625 15.25 -8.70 -8.98
CA CYS A 625 16.56 -8.73 -8.34
C CYS A 625 16.59 -8.04 -6.96
N TYR A 626 17.54 -8.46 -6.12
CA TYR A 626 18.05 -7.70 -4.98
C TYR A 626 19.39 -7.07 -5.34
N ASN A 627 19.49 -5.74 -5.25
CA ASN A 627 20.69 -4.97 -5.57
C ASN A 627 21.29 -4.33 -4.31
N ILE A 628 22.03 -5.12 -3.55
CA ILE A 628 22.52 -4.76 -2.21
C ILE A 628 23.80 -3.93 -2.35
N ASN A 629 23.78 -2.71 -1.84
CA ASN A 629 24.88 -1.75 -1.95
C ASN A 629 25.68 -1.65 -0.64
N ARG A 630 26.94 -1.20 -0.73
CA ARG A 630 27.87 -1.00 0.40
C ARG A 630 28.36 -2.31 1.06
N VAL A 631 28.36 -3.40 0.30
CA VAL A 631 29.07 -4.63 0.70
C VAL A 631 30.57 -4.36 0.54
N PRO A 632 31.45 -4.71 1.50
CA PRO A 632 32.89 -4.60 1.31
C PRO A 632 33.40 -5.51 0.17
N LYS A 633 34.64 -5.28 -0.27
CA LYS A 633 35.31 -6.19 -1.22
C LYS A 633 35.93 -7.35 -0.45
N GLY A 634 35.83 -8.56 -0.97
CA GLY A 634 36.30 -9.78 -0.31
C GLY A 634 35.51 -11.02 -0.74
N HIS A 635 35.79 -12.15 -0.09
CA HIS A 635 35.04 -13.38 -0.27
C HIS A 635 33.80 -13.43 0.62
N TYR A 636 32.71 -13.95 0.07
CA TYR A 636 31.41 -14.02 0.71
C TYR A 636 30.77 -15.38 0.47
N SER A 637 30.18 -15.95 1.53
CA SER A 637 29.15 -16.98 1.39
C SER A 637 27.80 -16.27 1.24
N VAL A 638 27.16 -16.48 0.09
CA VAL A 638 25.80 -16.00 -0.19
C VAL A 638 24.86 -17.18 -0.06
N ARG A 639 23.83 -17.05 0.79
CA ARG A 639 22.75 -18.02 0.91
C ARG A 639 21.43 -17.39 0.51
N ILE A 640 20.64 -18.15 -0.24
CA ILE A 640 19.28 -17.79 -0.63
C ILE A 640 18.38 -18.93 -0.17
N TYR A 641 17.47 -18.62 0.75
CA TYR A 641 16.51 -19.55 1.30
C TYR A 641 15.19 -19.42 0.55
N PHE A 642 14.68 -20.53 0.04
CA PHE A 642 13.40 -20.58 -0.66
C PHE A 642 12.26 -20.76 0.35
N GLY A 643 11.07 -20.29 -0.01
CA GLY A 643 9.88 -20.40 0.83
C GLY A 643 8.64 -20.65 -0.01
N LEU A 644 7.60 -21.19 0.61
CA LEU A 644 6.28 -21.34 0.01
C LEU A 644 5.35 -20.24 0.54
N VAL A 645 4.28 -19.92 -0.19
CA VAL A 645 3.26 -18.97 0.28
C VAL A 645 2.27 -19.71 1.18
N ALA A 646 1.90 -19.11 2.32
CA ALA A 646 1.20 -19.80 3.40
C ALA A 646 -0.29 -20.11 3.17
N GLU A 647 -0.91 -19.60 2.10
CA GLU A 647 -2.30 -19.92 1.73
C GLU A 647 -2.36 -20.93 0.57
N PRO A 648 -2.92 -22.14 0.78
CA PRO A 648 -2.97 -23.18 -0.25
C PRO A 648 -4.16 -22.95 -1.20
N ASN A 649 -3.89 -22.34 -2.34
CA ASN A 649 -4.76 -22.40 -3.53
C ASN A 649 -3.98 -22.39 -4.86
N PHE A 650 -2.67 -22.68 -4.82
CA PHE A 650 -1.84 -22.98 -5.99
C PHE A 650 -1.14 -24.31 -5.78
N ASP A 651 -1.72 -25.40 -6.30
CA ASP A 651 -1.14 -26.75 -6.29
C ASP A 651 0.03 -26.89 -7.30
N ASN A 652 1.02 -25.99 -7.24
CA ASN A 652 2.33 -26.17 -7.88
C ASN A 652 3.42 -25.44 -7.08
N GLU A 653 4.44 -26.20 -6.70
CA GLU A 653 5.74 -25.70 -6.26
C GLU A 653 6.36 -24.78 -7.33
N PRO A 654 6.84 -23.57 -6.98
CA PRO A 654 7.36 -22.63 -7.97
C PRO A 654 8.74 -23.07 -8.45
N LEU A 655 8.91 -23.16 -9.78
CA LEU A 655 10.17 -23.47 -10.45
C LEU A 655 10.74 -22.19 -11.08
N PHE A 656 11.99 -21.90 -10.78
CA PHE A 656 12.67 -20.68 -11.22
C PHE A 656 14.19 -20.88 -11.25
N ASP A 657 14.88 -20.03 -11.99
CA ASP A 657 16.34 -19.99 -12.02
C ASP A 657 16.87 -18.89 -11.08
N VAL A 658 18.01 -19.15 -10.48
CA VAL A 658 18.68 -18.25 -9.53
C VAL A 658 20.04 -17.84 -10.08
N SER A 659 20.31 -16.55 -10.07
CA SER A 659 21.58 -15.99 -10.51
C SER A 659 22.18 -15.04 -9.46
N VAL A 660 23.50 -15.06 -9.36
CA VAL A 660 24.27 -14.21 -8.45
C VAL A 660 25.38 -13.53 -9.26
N GLU A 661 25.50 -12.21 -9.11
CA GLU A 661 26.43 -11.37 -9.86
C GLU A 661 26.31 -11.48 -11.40
N GLY A 662 25.11 -11.84 -11.88
CA GLY A 662 24.80 -12.07 -13.30
C GLY A 662 25.09 -13.49 -13.79
N THR A 663 25.59 -14.39 -12.95
CA THR A 663 25.83 -15.80 -13.32
C THR A 663 24.72 -16.68 -12.80
N GLN A 664 24.08 -17.49 -13.64
CA GLN A 664 23.11 -18.50 -13.19
C GLN A 664 23.83 -19.59 -12.37
N ILE A 665 23.40 -19.79 -11.12
CA ILE A 665 24.01 -20.76 -10.20
C ILE A 665 23.10 -21.96 -9.92
N GLU A 666 21.77 -21.81 -9.99
CA GLU A 666 20.84 -22.89 -9.67
C GLU A 666 19.57 -22.82 -10.52
N SER A 667 18.94 -23.97 -10.74
CA SER A 667 17.69 -24.15 -11.48
C SER A 667 16.80 -25.08 -10.69
N LEU A 668 15.76 -24.54 -10.03
CA LEU A 668 14.95 -25.33 -9.11
C LEU A 668 14.20 -26.43 -9.88
N LYS A 669 14.48 -27.68 -9.50
CA LYS A 669 13.86 -28.90 -10.04
C LYS A 669 12.61 -29.22 -9.21
N SER A 670 11.62 -29.88 -9.82
CA SER A 670 10.43 -30.27 -9.07
C SER A 670 10.77 -31.30 -7.98
N GLY A 671 10.17 -31.12 -6.80
CA GLY A 671 10.45 -31.85 -5.56
C GLY A 671 11.31 -31.08 -4.55
N TRP A 672 11.80 -29.87 -4.86
CA TRP A 672 12.71 -29.11 -3.99
C TRP A 672 12.12 -28.77 -2.61
N SER A 673 10.79 -28.69 -2.51
CA SER A 673 10.03 -28.44 -1.28
C SER A 673 9.53 -29.70 -0.58
N GLU A 674 9.63 -30.87 -1.21
CA GLU A 674 9.29 -32.19 -0.64
C GLU A 674 10.53 -33.00 -0.19
N HIS A 675 11.73 -32.59 -0.59
CA HIS A 675 12.99 -33.30 -0.36
C HIS A 675 13.75 -32.87 0.91
N ASP A 676 14.74 -33.67 1.31
CA ASP A 676 15.66 -33.39 2.40
C ASP A 676 16.28 -31.98 2.27
N ASP A 677 16.67 -31.38 3.40
CA ASP A 677 16.93 -29.94 3.58
C ASP A 677 17.92 -29.27 2.61
N GLU A 678 18.69 -30.08 1.89
CA GLU A 678 19.69 -29.68 0.89
C GLU A 678 19.11 -28.95 -0.33
N GLN A 679 17.79 -29.03 -0.57
CA GLN A 679 17.14 -28.37 -1.72
C GLN A 679 16.34 -27.11 -1.33
N ALA A 680 16.17 -26.83 -0.03
CA ALA A 680 15.40 -25.69 0.46
C ALA A 680 16.16 -24.34 0.43
N PHE A 681 17.44 -24.37 0.05
CA PHE A 681 18.29 -23.19 -0.11
C PHE A 681 19.42 -23.47 -1.11
N VAL A 682 20.04 -22.41 -1.62
CA VAL A 682 21.32 -22.50 -2.34
C VAL A 682 22.39 -21.69 -1.60
N GLU A 683 23.61 -22.22 -1.53
CA GLU A 683 24.80 -21.52 -1.02
C GLU A 683 25.86 -21.42 -2.12
N ALA A 684 26.39 -20.21 -2.33
CA ALA A 684 27.48 -19.94 -3.26
C ALA A 684 28.57 -19.09 -2.60
N LEU A 685 29.82 -19.54 -2.70
CA LEU A 685 30.99 -18.75 -2.34
C LEU A 685 31.41 -17.90 -3.55
N ILE A 686 31.42 -16.58 -3.38
CA ILE A 686 31.69 -15.59 -4.43
C ILE A 686 32.75 -14.58 -3.98
N PHE A 687 33.30 -13.83 -4.93
CA PHE A 687 34.20 -12.70 -4.66
C PHE A 687 33.63 -11.40 -5.21
N LEU A 688 33.35 -10.44 -4.31
CA LEU A 688 32.73 -9.16 -4.67
C LEU A 688 33.80 -8.09 -4.94
N THR A 689 33.71 -7.47 -6.12
CA THR A 689 34.77 -6.58 -6.64
C THR A 689 34.38 -5.11 -6.72
N ASP A 690 33.09 -4.78 -6.81
CA ASP A 690 32.57 -3.42 -7.08
C ASP A 690 31.97 -2.73 -5.84
N GLY A 691 31.69 -3.49 -4.78
CA GLY A 691 31.09 -2.98 -3.53
C GLY A 691 29.57 -3.13 -3.45
N SER A 692 29.01 -3.93 -4.36
CA SER A 692 27.62 -4.35 -4.40
C SER A 692 27.51 -5.87 -4.51
N ALA A 693 26.31 -6.40 -4.27
CA ALA A 693 25.92 -7.77 -4.61
C ALA A 693 24.56 -7.74 -5.31
N SER A 694 24.49 -8.35 -6.49
CA SER A 694 23.24 -8.54 -7.23
C SER A 694 22.80 -10.01 -7.18
N LEU A 695 21.54 -10.25 -6.84
CA LEU A 695 20.92 -11.58 -6.79
C LEU A 695 19.60 -11.50 -7.57
N CYS A 696 19.45 -12.23 -8.67
CA CYS A 696 18.28 -12.15 -9.56
C CYS A 696 17.60 -13.51 -9.72
N PHE A 697 16.27 -13.46 -9.74
CA PHE A 697 15.34 -14.58 -9.81
C PHE A 697 14.55 -14.51 -11.12
N HIS A 698 14.58 -15.61 -11.87
CA HIS A 698 14.04 -15.70 -13.23
C HIS A 698 12.91 -16.73 -13.26
N SER A 699 11.67 -16.30 -13.44
CA SER A 699 10.53 -17.23 -13.50
C SER A 699 10.58 -18.06 -14.78
N THR A 700 10.44 -19.39 -14.67
CA THR A 700 10.30 -20.27 -15.84
C THR A 700 8.86 -20.33 -16.38
N GLY A 701 7.93 -19.58 -15.78
CA GLY A 701 6.50 -19.65 -16.06
C GLY A 701 5.76 -20.74 -15.27
N HIS A 702 6.47 -21.53 -14.45
CA HIS A 702 5.91 -22.60 -13.63
C HIS A 702 5.84 -22.18 -12.16
N GLY A 703 5.04 -21.16 -11.89
CA GLY A 703 4.91 -20.53 -10.56
C GLY A 703 5.77 -19.28 -10.39
N ASP A 704 5.46 -18.55 -9.32
CA ASP A 704 6.08 -17.27 -9.02
C ASP A 704 7.28 -17.47 -8.07
N PRO A 705 8.50 -16.99 -8.39
CA PRO A 705 9.68 -17.17 -7.53
C PRO A 705 9.43 -16.63 -6.11
N ALA A 706 9.67 -17.45 -5.08
CA ALA A 706 9.34 -17.14 -3.69
C ALA A 706 10.55 -17.31 -2.76
N ILE A 707 11.00 -16.20 -2.17
CA ILE A 707 12.23 -16.10 -1.41
C ILE A 707 11.92 -15.78 0.05
N LEU A 708 12.45 -16.58 0.96
CA LEU A 708 12.28 -16.47 2.42
C LEU A 708 13.33 -15.57 3.05
N ALA A 709 14.60 -15.76 2.68
CA ALA A 709 15.70 -15.01 3.28
C ALA A 709 16.94 -14.97 2.38
N ILE A 710 17.77 -13.95 2.59
CA ILE A 710 19.10 -13.82 1.95
C ILE A 710 20.14 -13.56 3.03
N GLU A 711 21.23 -14.34 3.05
CA GLU A 711 22.43 -14.06 3.84
C GLU A 711 23.62 -13.71 2.94
N ILE A 712 24.43 -12.76 3.37
CA ILE A 712 25.73 -12.43 2.80
C ILE A 712 26.73 -12.36 3.97
N LEU A 713 27.50 -13.43 4.13
CA LEU A 713 28.44 -13.62 5.24
C LEU A 713 29.87 -13.52 4.71
N GLN A 714 30.68 -12.59 5.24
CA GLN A 714 32.08 -12.48 4.85
C GLN A 714 32.88 -13.68 5.35
N VAL A 715 33.70 -14.24 4.47
CA VAL A 715 34.58 -15.39 4.75
C VAL A 715 36.03 -14.93 4.65
N ASP A 716 36.94 -15.52 5.43
CA ASP A 716 38.38 -15.24 5.30
C ASP A 716 38.89 -15.65 3.91
N ASP A 717 39.73 -14.78 3.32
CA ASP A 717 40.23 -14.98 1.96
C ASP A 717 41.02 -16.29 1.78
N ASN A 718 41.54 -16.90 2.86
CA ASN A 718 42.29 -18.15 2.80
C ASN A 718 41.44 -19.40 3.09
N ALA A 719 40.22 -19.25 3.61
CA ALA A 719 39.43 -20.38 4.12
C ALA A 719 39.01 -21.39 3.03
N TYR A 720 38.84 -20.91 1.80
CA TYR A 720 38.47 -21.68 0.62
C TYR A 720 39.51 -21.58 -0.51
N TYR A 721 40.78 -21.33 -0.17
CA TYR A 721 41.85 -21.30 -1.17
C TYR A 721 42.14 -22.69 -1.76
N PHE A 722 41.67 -22.95 -2.99
CA PHE A 722 41.98 -24.16 -3.78
C PHE A 722 42.96 -23.91 -4.94
N GLY A 723 43.51 -22.69 -5.08
CA GLY A 723 44.51 -22.34 -6.09
C GLY A 723 44.37 -20.93 -6.64
N SER A 724 45.12 -20.61 -7.70
CA SER A 724 45.22 -19.27 -8.28
C SER A 724 43.96 -18.74 -8.98
N GLN A 725 42.91 -19.55 -9.12
CA GLN A 725 41.61 -19.14 -9.67
C GLN A 725 40.66 -18.58 -8.60
N TRP A 726 40.97 -18.81 -7.31
CA TRP A 726 40.20 -18.25 -6.20
C TRP A 726 40.22 -16.72 -6.24
N GLY A 727 39.06 -16.09 -6.03
CA GLY A 727 38.87 -14.64 -6.14
C GLY A 727 38.77 -14.09 -7.57
N HIS A 728 38.99 -14.89 -8.62
CA HIS A 728 38.99 -14.40 -10.01
C HIS A 728 37.99 -15.15 -10.89
N GLY A 729 36.77 -14.61 -10.99
CA GLY A 729 35.76 -15.11 -11.94
C GLY A 729 35.34 -16.55 -11.71
N THR A 730 35.44 -17.05 -10.47
CA THR A 730 35.04 -18.39 -10.08
C THR A 730 34.05 -18.31 -8.92
N ILE A 731 32.98 -19.10 -9.00
CA ILE A 731 31.96 -19.29 -7.98
C ILE A 731 32.03 -20.76 -7.54
N LEU A 732 32.06 -21.01 -6.24
CA LEU A 732 31.89 -22.36 -5.70
C LEU A 732 30.47 -22.50 -5.18
N LYS A 733 29.60 -23.21 -5.91
CA LYS A 733 28.27 -23.56 -5.41
C LYS A 733 28.39 -24.79 -4.51
N THR A 734 27.89 -24.71 -3.28
CA THR A 734 27.86 -25.88 -2.38
C THR A 734 26.87 -26.89 -2.93
N ASP A 735 27.34 -28.11 -3.19
CA ASP A 735 26.51 -29.23 -3.62
C ASP A 735 26.20 -30.15 -2.44
N ARG A 736 27.23 -30.50 -1.64
CA ARG A 736 27.09 -31.26 -0.38
C ARG A 736 28.03 -30.76 0.71
N ARG A 737 27.55 -30.78 1.96
CA ARG A 737 28.38 -30.54 3.16
C ARG A 737 28.00 -31.52 4.28
N MET A 738 28.88 -32.47 4.57
CA MET A 738 28.60 -33.62 5.43
C MET A 738 29.60 -33.75 6.58
N SER A 739 29.10 -33.89 7.80
CA SER A 739 29.86 -34.21 9.02
C SER A 739 29.73 -35.70 9.34
N CYS A 740 30.86 -36.38 9.52
CA CYS A 740 30.92 -37.84 9.65
C CYS A 740 30.86 -38.26 11.12
N GLY A 741 29.93 -39.16 11.48
CA GLY A 741 29.80 -39.69 12.83
C GLY A 741 29.13 -38.73 13.83
N ALA A 742 28.69 -37.55 13.38
CA ALA A 742 27.87 -36.65 14.17
C ALA A 742 26.43 -37.20 14.30
N LYS A 743 25.87 -37.20 15.51
CA LYS A 743 24.48 -37.67 15.75
C LYS A 743 23.41 -36.68 15.31
N ASN A 744 23.72 -35.39 15.43
CA ASN A 744 22.83 -34.28 15.13
C ASN A 744 23.50 -33.36 14.10
N PRO A 745 22.73 -32.64 13.26
CA PRO A 745 23.26 -31.57 12.41
C PRO A 745 24.03 -30.53 13.23
N LYS A 746 25.04 -29.92 12.62
CA LYS A 746 25.76 -28.78 13.21
C LYS A 746 25.11 -27.50 12.67
N PHE A 747 24.22 -26.92 13.47
CA PHE A 747 23.33 -25.80 13.13
C PHE A 747 23.52 -24.60 14.10
N ASP A 748 23.10 -23.41 13.64
CA ASP A 748 22.90 -22.07 14.25
C ASP A 748 22.50 -22.02 15.74
N VAL A 749 23.32 -22.61 16.62
CA VAL A 749 23.38 -22.26 18.05
C VAL A 749 24.81 -22.36 18.58
N ASP A 750 25.47 -21.21 18.65
CA ASP A 750 26.53 -20.90 19.62
C ASP A 750 27.69 -21.91 19.74
N TYR A 751 28.22 -22.37 18.61
CA TYR A 751 29.47 -23.17 18.54
C TYR A 751 30.74 -22.36 18.90
N SER A 752 30.62 -21.30 19.73
CA SER A 752 31.65 -20.25 19.86
C SER A 752 32.07 -19.73 18.48
N GLY A 753 31.09 -19.67 17.56
CA GLY A 753 31.33 -19.75 16.12
C GLY A 753 32.16 -18.59 15.61
N ASP A 754 33.30 -18.91 14.99
CA ASP A 754 34.19 -17.88 14.45
C ASP A 754 33.43 -17.03 13.42
N HIS A 755 33.44 -15.71 13.61
CA HIS A 755 32.73 -14.78 12.75
C HIS A 755 33.21 -14.88 11.28
N TRP A 756 34.42 -15.41 11.01
CA TRP A 756 35.00 -15.61 9.67
C TRP A 756 34.47 -16.85 8.91
N GLY A 757 33.25 -17.28 9.21
CA GLY A 757 32.56 -18.38 8.50
C GLY A 757 32.39 -19.66 9.31
N GLY A 758 32.44 -19.63 10.65
CA GLY A 758 32.10 -20.79 11.49
C GLY A 758 30.65 -21.26 11.37
N ASP A 759 29.76 -20.37 10.92
CA ASP A 759 28.30 -20.54 10.77
C ASP A 759 27.92 -21.26 9.47
N ARG A 760 28.37 -22.51 9.32
CA ARG A 760 28.12 -23.38 8.15
C ARG A 760 27.25 -24.57 8.50
N PHE A 761 26.32 -24.90 7.61
CA PHE A 761 25.41 -26.02 7.78
C PHE A 761 26.04 -27.36 7.40
N TRP A 762 26.19 -28.28 8.37
CA TRP A 762 26.72 -29.64 8.11
C TRP A 762 25.66 -30.72 8.38
N ASN A 763 25.36 -31.50 7.34
CA ASN A 763 24.49 -32.67 7.44
C ASN A 763 25.17 -33.82 8.19
N PRO A 764 24.48 -34.54 9.10
CA PRO A 764 25.06 -35.65 9.83
C PRO A 764 25.05 -36.94 8.98
N LEU A 765 26.21 -37.34 8.48
CA LEU A 765 26.38 -38.60 7.78
C LEU A 765 26.62 -39.72 8.80
N LYS A 766 25.67 -40.66 8.87
CA LYS A 766 25.71 -41.81 9.80
C LYS A 766 26.65 -42.92 9.33
N THR A 767 26.80 -43.08 8.02
CA THR A 767 27.57 -44.15 7.36
C THR A 767 28.18 -43.62 6.06
N PHE A 768 29.46 -43.88 5.81
CA PHE A 768 30.15 -43.47 4.58
C PHE A 768 29.89 -44.50 3.45
N GLY A 769 28.61 -44.61 3.09
CA GLY A 769 28.08 -45.37 1.94
C GLY A 769 27.64 -46.81 2.20
N GLN A 770 28.15 -47.50 3.22
CA GLN A 770 27.73 -48.86 3.59
C GLN A 770 27.74 -49.06 5.10
N SER A 771 26.83 -49.88 5.63
CA SER A 771 26.41 -49.89 7.04
C SER A 771 27.31 -50.67 8.01
N SER A 772 28.63 -50.66 7.82
CA SER A 772 29.57 -51.40 8.69
C SER A 772 30.78 -50.58 9.15
N ASP A 773 30.73 -49.27 8.98
CA ASP A 773 31.71 -48.32 9.48
C ASP A 773 31.45 -47.94 10.96
N GLN A 774 32.51 -47.53 11.64
CA GLN A 774 32.49 -47.24 13.08
C GLN A 774 32.54 -45.73 13.34
N THR A 775 31.57 -45.23 14.11
CA THR A 775 31.62 -43.86 14.65
C THR A 775 32.66 -43.75 15.77
N ILE A 776 33.57 -42.77 15.65
CA ILE A 776 34.54 -42.40 16.67
C ILE A 776 34.23 -40.97 17.15
N THR A 777 34.30 -40.72 18.45
CA THR A 777 34.08 -39.39 19.04
C THR A 777 35.11 -39.06 20.11
N THR A 778 35.38 -37.77 20.31
CA THR A 778 36.27 -37.29 21.38
C THR A 778 35.75 -35.99 22.00
N THR A 779 36.18 -35.71 23.24
CA THR A 779 35.95 -34.44 23.94
C THR A 779 37.23 -33.61 24.07
N LYS A 780 38.34 -34.06 23.48
CA LYS A 780 39.60 -33.30 23.47
C LYS A 780 39.51 -32.14 22.49
N SER A 781 40.30 -31.10 22.77
CA SER A 781 40.44 -29.95 21.88
C SER A 781 41.26 -30.31 20.64
N ILE A 782 40.85 -29.77 19.48
CA ILE A 782 41.46 -29.97 18.18
C ILE A 782 42.27 -28.72 17.80
N LYS A 783 43.58 -28.89 17.69
CA LYS A 783 44.49 -27.83 17.25
C LYS A 783 44.20 -27.45 15.80
N GLN A 784 44.52 -26.20 15.44
CA GLN A 784 44.32 -25.65 14.10
C GLN A 784 42.86 -25.57 13.63
N ALA A 785 41.86 -25.89 14.47
CA ALA A 785 40.46 -25.54 14.21
C ALA A 785 40.18 -24.06 14.56
N SER A 786 39.07 -23.51 14.06
CA SER A 786 38.63 -22.12 14.28
C SER A 786 39.74 -21.05 14.13
N THR A 787 40.69 -21.24 13.20
CA THR A 787 41.83 -20.34 12.99
C THR A 787 42.29 -20.38 11.53
N SER A 788 42.66 -19.23 10.94
CA SER A 788 43.07 -19.16 9.53
C SER A 788 44.20 -20.16 9.19
N PRO A 789 44.12 -20.90 8.07
CA PRO A 789 43.04 -20.89 7.07
C PRO A 789 41.80 -21.71 7.47
N ASN A 790 41.93 -22.61 8.44
CA ASN A 790 40.89 -23.55 8.86
C ASN A 790 39.91 -22.92 9.88
N PHE A 791 39.10 -21.95 9.45
CA PHE A 791 38.01 -21.32 10.21
C PHE A 791 36.78 -22.22 10.47
N TYR A 792 37.00 -23.53 10.53
CA TYR A 792 35.98 -24.57 10.68
C TYR A 792 35.82 -24.92 12.16
N PRO A 793 34.59 -25.15 12.65
CA PRO A 793 34.34 -25.34 14.07
C PRO A 793 35.01 -26.61 14.60
N GLU A 794 35.67 -26.51 15.75
CA GLU A 794 36.34 -27.62 16.45
C GLU A 794 35.43 -28.86 16.60
N ALA A 795 34.14 -28.64 16.87
CA ALA A 795 33.14 -29.69 17.03
C ALA A 795 32.83 -30.51 15.77
N LEU A 796 33.34 -30.11 14.59
CA LEU A 796 33.33 -30.88 13.35
C LEU A 796 34.40 -31.98 13.37
N TYR A 797 35.57 -31.65 13.90
CA TYR A 797 36.73 -32.54 13.98
C TYR A 797 36.68 -33.48 15.20
N GLN A 798 35.74 -33.28 16.13
CA GLN A 798 35.54 -34.13 17.30
C GLN A 798 34.76 -35.43 17.03
N THR A 799 34.22 -35.60 15.82
CA THR A 799 33.55 -36.82 15.36
C THR A 799 34.19 -37.33 14.07
N ALA A 800 34.17 -38.64 13.85
CA ALA A 800 34.64 -39.28 12.62
C ALA A 800 33.88 -40.59 12.34
N LEU A 801 33.96 -41.03 11.08
CA LEU A 801 33.69 -42.41 10.66
C LEU A 801 35.01 -43.08 10.30
N ALA A 802 35.18 -44.34 10.71
CA ALA A 802 36.34 -45.16 10.40
C ALA A 802 35.93 -46.50 9.77
N SER A 803 36.74 -47.01 8.84
CA SER A 803 36.54 -48.34 8.25
C SER A 803 36.71 -49.46 9.29
N THR A 804 36.25 -50.67 8.98
CA THR A 804 36.43 -51.85 9.83
C THR A 804 37.13 -52.98 9.08
N ASP A 805 37.51 -54.07 9.75
CA ASP A 805 38.06 -55.27 9.09
C ASP A 805 37.05 -55.94 8.13
N ILE A 806 35.75 -55.71 8.32
CA ILE A 806 34.66 -56.24 7.48
C ILE A 806 34.57 -55.45 6.18
N GLN A 807 34.78 -54.14 6.26
CA GLN A 807 34.72 -53.21 5.14
C GLN A 807 35.89 -52.20 5.26
N PRO A 808 37.03 -52.51 4.63
CA PRO A 808 38.21 -51.64 4.70
C PRO A 808 38.01 -50.32 3.94
N ASP A 809 37.23 -50.31 2.86
CA ASP A 809 37.02 -49.13 2.05
C ASP A 809 35.83 -48.30 2.56
N LEU A 810 36.07 -47.04 2.91
CA LEU A 810 34.99 -46.05 3.07
C LEU A 810 34.68 -45.47 1.68
N ALA A 811 33.51 -45.76 1.13
CA ALA A 811 33.16 -45.38 -0.25
C ALA A 811 31.80 -44.66 -0.30
N TYR A 812 31.80 -43.37 -0.57
CA TYR A 812 30.59 -42.56 -0.75
C TYR A 812 30.36 -42.24 -2.23
N THR A 813 29.13 -42.45 -2.71
CA THR A 813 28.74 -42.13 -4.10
C THR A 813 27.52 -41.21 -4.07
N MET A 814 27.54 -40.20 -4.94
CA MET A 814 26.44 -39.27 -5.16
C MET A 814 26.23 -38.99 -6.65
N ASP A 815 25.03 -38.56 -7.01
CA ASP A 815 24.72 -38.07 -8.35
C ASP A 815 25.20 -36.62 -8.53
N VAL A 816 25.68 -36.28 -9.72
CA VAL A 816 26.22 -34.97 -10.11
C VAL A 816 25.88 -34.61 -11.55
N ASP A 817 25.90 -33.32 -11.87
CA ASP A 817 25.70 -32.86 -13.24
C ASP A 817 26.93 -33.19 -14.11
N PRO A 818 26.74 -33.80 -15.29
CA PRO A 818 27.84 -34.21 -16.16
C PRO A 818 28.50 -33.03 -16.90
N ASN A 819 29.79 -33.18 -17.18
CA ASN A 819 30.67 -32.21 -17.82
C ASN A 819 30.92 -30.93 -16.98
N ARG A 820 30.78 -31.02 -15.65
CA ARG A 820 31.11 -29.94 -14.71
C ARG A 820 32.40 -30.26 -13.94
N ASN A 821 33.02 -29.21 -13.40
CA ASN A 821 34.16 -29.34 -12.50
C ASN A 821 33.67 -29.37 -11.06
N TYR A 822 34.13 -30.32 -10.26
CA TYR A 822 33.79 -30.43 -8.83
C TYR A 822 35.05 -30.31 -7.98
N SER A 823 35.00 -29.46 -6.95
CA SER A 823 36.06 -29.31 -5.95
C SER A 823 35.64 -29.99 -4.66
N ILE A 824 36.31 -31.10 -4.33
CA ILE A 824 36.03 -31.89 -3.13
C ILE A 824 37.04 -31.53 -2.05
N TRP A 825 36.55 -31.26 -0.85
CA TRP A 825 37.32 -30.90 0.34
C TRP A 825 37.10 -31.95 1.43
N PHE A 826 38.19 -32.53 1.93
CA PHE A 826 38.19 -33.57 2.94
C PHE A 826 38.74 -33.02 4.25
N HIS A 827 38.00 -33.23 5.34
CA HIS A 827 38.34 -32.78 6.67
C HIS A 827 38.76 -33.95 7.54
N PHE A 828 39.95 -33.83 8.12
CA PHE A 828 40.57 -34.86 8.93
C PHE A 828 41.07 -34.30 10.27
N ALA A 829 40.94 -35.10 11.32
CA ALA A 829 41.67 -34.98 12.56
C ALA A 829 41.77 -36.38 13.17
N GLU A 830 42.98 -36.84 13.46
CA GLU A 830 43.15 -38.13 14.12
C GLU A 830 42.69 -38.00 15.58
N ILE A 831 41.58 -38.66 15.89
CA ILE A 831 40.91 -38.64 17.19
C ILE A 831 40.88 -40.00 17.89
N ASP A 832 41.18 -41.07 17.16
CA ASP A 832 41.16 -42.45 17.66
C ASP A 832 42.26 -42.65 18.71
N PRO A 833 41.93 -43.02 19.96
CA PRO A 833 42.93 -43.21 21.01
C PRO A 833 43.86 -44.42 20.78
N SER A 834 43.56 -45.31 19.83
CA SER A 834 44.46 -46.39 19.43
C SER A 834 45.64 -45.90 18.57
N VAL A 835 45.48 -44.77 17.87
CA VAL A 835 46.53 -44.17 17.04
C VAL A 835 47.32 -43.17 17.88
N THR A 836 48.61 -43.44 18.03
CA THR A 836 49.52 -42.72 18.94
C THR A 836 50.63 -41.96 18.22
N GLY A 837 50.80 -42.16 16.91
CA GLY A 837 51.83 -41.50 16.12
C GLY A 837 51.72 -41.76 14.62
N ALA A 838 52.53 -41.02 13.84
CA ALA A 838 52.61 -41.13 12.39
C ALA A 838 52.94 -42.55 11.92
N GLY A 839 52.50 -42.88 10.71
CA GLY A 839 52.71 -44.14 10.02
C GLY A 839 51.94 -45.32 10.62
N GLN A 840 51.01 -45.10 11.55
CA GLN A 840 50.13 -46.14 12.11
C GLN A 840 48.84 -46.29 11.31
N ARG A 841 48.30 -45.19 10.79
CA ARG A 841 47.14 -45.12 9.89
C ARG A 841 47.57 -44.46 8.58
N VAL A 842 47.43 -45.17 7.46
CA VAL A 842 47.77 -44.68 6.11
C VAL A 842 46.73 -45.19 5.11
N PHE A 843 46.21 -44.32 4.25
CA PHE A 843 45.23 -44.68 3.23
C PHE A 843 45.37 -43.83 1.96
N ASP A 844 44.96 -44.36 0.82
CA ASP A 844 44.81 -43.60 -0.43
C ASP A 844 43.40 -43.02 -0.51
N ILE A 845 43.26 -41.82 -1.08
CA ILE A 845 41.96 -41.23 -1.43
C ILE A 845 41.82 -41.26 -2.94
N LEU A 846 40.81 -41.97 -3.42
CA LEU A 846 40.45 -42.12 -4.82
C LEU A 846 39.17 -41.32 -5.12
N ILE A 847 39.11 -40.68 -6.27
CA ILE A 847 37.92 -39.99 -6.78
C ILE A 847 37.61 -40.61 -8.15
N ASN A 848 36.42 -41.19 -8.31
CA ASN A 848 36.00 -41.98 -9.47
C ASN A 848 37.00 -43.10 -9.87
N GLY A 849 37.74 -43.64 -8.89
CA GLY A 849 38.76 -44.68 -9.08
C GLY A 849 40.16 -44.16 -9.41
N ASP A 850 40.33 -42.86 -9.67
CA ASP A 850 41.65 -42.23 -9.83
C ASP A 850 42.22 -41.80 -8.48
N VAL A 851 43.48 -42.13 -8.20
CA VAL A 851 44.16 -41.76 -6.95
C VAL A 851 44.38 -40.24 -6.90
N ALA A 852 43.59 -39.56 -6.07
CA ALA A 852 43.65 -38.11 -5.87
C ALA A 852 44.71 -37.71 -4.85
N PHE A 853 44.83 -38.49 -3.76
CA PHE A 853 45.87 -38.40 -2.75
C PHE A 853 46.39 -39.80 -2.43
N ARG A 854 47.71 -39.95 -2.33
CA ARG A 854 48.37 -41.22 -1.99
C ARG A 854 49.06 -41.11 -0.64
N ASP A 855 49.10 -42.21 0.10
CA ASP A 855 49.80 -42.35 1.38
C ASP A 855 49.37 -41.28 2.41
N VAL A 856 48.05 -41.02 2.53
CA VAL A 856 47.49 -40.03 3.47
C VAL A 856 47.68 -40.51 4.91
N ASP A 857 48.55 -39.82 5.64
CA ASP A 857 48.81 -39.99 7.06
C ASP A 857 48.42 -38.69 7.78
N ILE A 858 47.24 -38.69 8.40
CA ILE A 858 46.66 -37.52 9.06
C ILE A 858 47.61 -36.96 10.11
N VAL A 859 48.27 -37.81 10.91
CA VAL A 859 49.13 -37.40 12.04
C VAL A 859 50.42 -36.74 11.55
N ASN A 860 51.02 -37.29 10.48
CA ASN A 860 52.20 -36.70 9.85
C ASN A 860 51.88 -35.37 9.15
N MET A 861 50.74 -35.31 8.45
CA MET A 861 50.34 -34.15 7.65
C MET A 861 49.80 -32.97 8.49
N SER A 862 49.10 -33.24 9.60
CA SER A 862 48.59 -32.20 10.51
C SER A 862 49.62 -31.74 11.56
N GLY A 863 50.70 -32.50 11.75
CA GLY A 863 51.70 -32.26 12.80
C GLY A 863 51.35 -32.86 14.17
N GLY A 864 50.28 -33.66 14.27
CA GLY A 864 50.02 -34.48 15.46
C GLY A 864 48.58 -34.98 15.60
N ILE A 865 48.36 -35.89 16.55
CA ILE A 865 47.01 -36.29 16.98
C ILE A 865 46.22 -35.09 17.53
N TYR A 866 44.90 -35.09 17.35
CA TYR A 866 44.01 -33.98 17.67
C TYR A 866 44.45 -32.64 17.02
N SER A 867 44.86 -32.69 15.74
CA SER A 867 45.16 -31.51 14.92
C SER A 867 44.41 -31.62 13.60
N ALA A 868 43.74 -30.54 13.19
CA ALA A 868 42.89 -30.50 12.01
C ALA A 868 43.71 -30.37 10.71
N LEU A 869 43.26 -31.07 9.67
CA LEU A 869 43.83 -31.09 8.34
C LEU A 869 42.70 -30.98 7.32
N VAL A 870 42.92 -30.18 6.28
CA VAL A 870 42.00 -30.00 5.16
C VAL A 870 42.75 -30.28 3.87
N LEU A 871 42.25 -31.22 3.06
CA LEU A 871 42.79 -31.55 1.75
C LEU A 871 41.73 -31.25 0.69
N ASN A 872 42.07 -30.55 -0.40
CA ASN A 872 41.13 -30.26 -1.47
C ASN A 872 41.65 -30.67 -2.86
N LYS A 873 40.73 -31.12 -3.72
CA LYS A 873 41.02 -31.52 -5.09
C LYS A 873 39.87 -31.16 -6.02
N THR A 874 40.18 -30.39 -7.04
CA THR A 874 39.26 -30.17 -8.17
C THR A 874 39.45 -31.23 -9.24
N VAL A 875 38.35 -31.81 -9.72
CA VAL A 875 38.30 -32.82 -10.79
C VAL A 875 37.18 -32.49 -11.80
N PRO A 876 37.41 -32.73 -13.11
CA PRO A 876 36.32 -32.72 -14.09
C PRO A 876 35.52 -34.02 -14.01
N ILE A 877 34.19 -33.93 -13.94
CA ILE A 877 33.31 -35.11 -13.92
C ILE A 877 32.51 -35.16 -15.23
N ASN A 878 32.84 -36.12 -16.10
CA ASN A 878 32.10 -36.35 -17.35
C ASN A 878 30.90 -37.31 -17.17
N GLY A 879 30.90 -38.09 -16.09
CA GLY A 879 29.80 -39.00 -15.73
C GLY A 879 28.68 -38.28 -14.98
N ARG A 880 27.65 -39.04 -14.57
CA ARG A 880 26.57 -38.54 -13.70
C ARG A 880 26.78 -38.84 -12.22
N THR A 881 27.91 -39.46 -11.86
CA THR A 881 28.20 -39.87 -10.49
C THR A 881 29.60 -39.43 -10.07
N LEU A 882 29.72 -39.10 -8.79
CA LEU A 882 30.96 -38.80 -8.10
C LEU A 882 31.09 -39.79 -6.95
N THR A 883 32.14 -40.60 -6.99
CA THR A 883 32.49 -41.59 -5.97
C THR A 883 33.80 -41.19 -5.31
N VAL A 884 33.79 -41.04 -4.00
CA VAL A 884 34.98 -40.89 -3.16
C VAL A 884 35.22 -42.21 -2.46
N THR A 885 36.43 -42.77 -2.58
CA THR A 885 36.83 -43.98 -1.87
C THR A 885 38.11 -43.73 -1.06
N MET A 886 38.11 -44.09 0.22
CA MET A 886 39.31 -44.13 1.06
C MET A 886 39.75 -45.57 1.25
N HIS A 887 40.87 -45.93 0.63
CA HIS A 887 41.41 -47.29 0.59
C HIS A 887 42.59 -47.44 1.55
N PRO A 888 42.47 -48.19 2.66
CA PRO A 888 43.53 -48.30 3.66
C PRO A 888 44.72 -49.12 3.14
N THR A 889 45.90 -48.52 3.16
CA THR A 889 47.18 -49.21 2.92
C THR A 889 47.79 -49.72 4.24
N LYS A 890 47.43 -49.10 5.37
CA LYS A 890 47.82 -49.52 6.72
C LYS A 890 46.83 -49.04 7.79
N GLY A 891 46.32 -49.96 8.61
CA GLY A 891 45.27 -49.65 9.58
C GLY A 891 43.91 -49.47 8.91
N HIS A 892 43.03 -48.66 9.50
CA HIS A 892 41.70 -48.34 8.98
C HIS A 892 41.66 -46.93 8.40
N SER A 893 40.90 -46.64 7.34
CA SER A 893 40.68 -45.26 6.91
C SER A 893 39.78 -44.49 7.92
N LEU A 894 39.86 -43.16 7.93
CA LEU A 894 39.11 -42.30 8.86
C LEU A 894 38.78 -40.96 8.18
N ILE A 895 37.55 -40.46 8.34
CA ILE A 895 37.11 -39.14 7.86
C ILE A 895 36.23 -38.41 8.91
N ASN A 896 36.44 -37.10 9.06
CA ASN A 896 35.65 -36.26 9.98
C ASN A 896 34.56 -35.47 9.25
N ALA A 897 34.83 -34.95 8.05
CA ALA A 897 33.84 -34.27 7.24
C ALA A 897 34.23 -34.22 5.75
N VAL A 898 33.28 -33.87 4.88
CA VAL A 898 33.52 -33.61 3.45
C VAL A 898 32.63 -32.46 2.97
N GLU A 899 33.19 -31.55 2.18
CA GLU A 899 32.45 -30.58 1.36
C GLU A 899 32.67 -30.89 -0.12
N ILE A 900 31.63 -30.69 -0.93
CA ILE A 900 31.68 -30.90 -2.37
C ILE A 900 31.05 -29.66 -3.00
N PHE A 901 31.85 -28.98 -3.83
CA PHE A 901 31.44 -27.77 -4.53
C PHE A 901 31.42 -27.99 -6.03
N GLU A 902 30.39 -27.50 -6.70
CA GLU A 902 30.40 -27.29 -8.14
C GLU A 902 31.21 -26.01 -8.45
N VAL A 903 32.17 -26.09 -9.36
CA VAL A 903 33.04 -24.97 -9.76
C VAL A 903 32.47 -24.32 -11.00
N ILE A 904 31.78 -23.19 -10.81
CA ILE A 904 31.13 -22.41 -11.85
C ILE A 904 32.05 -21.26 -12.25
N THR A 905 32.29 -21.08 -13.56
CA THR A 905 32.97 -19.89 -14.08
C THR A 905 31.97 -18.75 -14.12
N ALA A 906 32.27 -17.64 -13.43
CA ALA A 906 31.41 -16.46 -13.42
C ALA A 906 31.33 -15.83 -14.81
N GLU A 907 30.12 -15.49 -15.24
CA GLU A 907 29.89 -14.75 -16.47
C GLU A 907 30.47 -13.33 -16.36
N SER A 908 30.96 -12.81 -17.48
CA SER A 908 31.44 -11.43 -17.53
C SER A 908 30.23 -10.49 -17.56
N LYS A 909 30.00 -9.67 -16.53
CA LYS A 909 28.96 -8.62 -16.54
C LYS A 909 28.98 -7.74 -17.81
N THR A 910 27.87 -7.12 -18.17
CA THR A 910 27.81 -6.06 -19.20
C THR A 910 28.66 -4.86 -18.80
N LEU A 911 29.09 -4.04 -19.77
CA LEU A 911 29.78 -2.77 -19.50
C LEU A 911 28.94 -1.89 -18.54
N PRO A 912 29.43 -1.56 -17.33
CA PRO A 912 28.62 -0.83 -16.33
C PRO A 912 28.12 0.54 -16.80
N ASP A 913 28.86 1.19 -17.70
CA ASP A 913 28.45 2.43 -18.35
C ASP A 913 27.18 2.23 -19.19
N GLU A 914 27.05 1.12 -19.93
CA GLU A 914 25.88 0.85 -20.77
C GLU A 914 24.67 0.39 -19.95
N VAL A 915 24.90 -0.41 -18.89
CA VAL A 915 23.86 -0.75 -17.89
C VAL A 915 23.30 0.52 -17.24
N SER A 916 24.20 1.40 -16.77
CA SER A 916 23.84 2.71 -16.21
C SER A 916 23.07 3.57 -17.22
N ALA A 917 23.45 3.52 -18.50
CA ALA A 917 22.78 4.27 -19.55
C ALA A 917 21.35 3.78 -19.81
N LEU A 918 21.14 2.46 -19.91
CA LEU A 918 19.80 1.91 -20.08
C LEU A 918 18.90 2.10 -18.85
N GLN A 919 19.43 1.97 -17.64
CA GLN A 919 18.68 2.26 -16.42
C GLN A 919 18.30 3.75 -16.34
N THR A 920 19.21 4.65 -16.73
CA THR A 920 18.92 6.08 -16.83
C THR A 920 17.86 6.34 -17.92
N LEU A 921 17.97 5.70 -19.09
CA LEU A 921 16.99 5.79 -20.17
C LEU A 921 15.61 5.26 -19.76
N LYS A 922 15.53 4.11 -19.07
CA LYS A 922 14.31 3.54 -18.46
C LYS A 922 13.63 4.58 -17.56
N SER A 923 14.40 5.21 -16.67
CA SER A 923 13.90 6.26 -15.77
C SER A 923 13.48 7.56 -16.48
N ALA A 924 14.26 8.01 -17.46
CA ALA A 924 14.04 9.29 -18.16
C ALA A 924 12.86 9.23 -19.14
N LEU A 925 12.56 8.05 -19.67
CA LEU A 925 11.39 7.78 -20.51
C LEU A 925 10.12 7.44 -19.69
N GLY A 926 10.24 7.34 -18.36
CA GLY A 926 9.12 7.01 -17.47
C GLY A 926 8.61 5.58 -17.62
N LEU A 927 9.46 4.63 -18.02
CA LEU A 927 9.09 3.21 -18.09
C LEU A 927 8.82 2.67 -16.68
N PRO A 928 7.79 1.82 -16.49
CA PRO A 928 7.47 1.28 -15.18
C PRO A 928 8.60 0.38 -14.66
N LEU A 929 8.75 0.30 -13.33
CA LEU A 929 9.72 -0.61 -12.71
C LEU A 929 9.53 -2.06 -13.18
N ARG A 930 8.25 -2.47 -13.32
CA ARG A 930 7.75 -3.76 -13.83
C ARG A 930 8.03 -4.08 -15.31
N PHE A 931 8.85 -3.31 -16.02
CA PHE A 931 9.15 -3.52 -17.45
C PHE A 931 10.11 -4.69 -17.73
N GLY A 932 10.39 -5.57 -16.76
CA GLY A 932 11.32 -6.71 -16.90
C GLY A 932 12.80 -6.36 -17.08
N TRP A 933 13.15 -5.08 -17.29
CA TRP A 933 14.54 -4.60 -17.37
C TRP A 933 15.11 -4.35 -15.98
N ASN A 934 15.40 -5.41 -15.24
CA ASN A 934 15.97 -5.41 -13.89
C ASN A 934 17.26 -6.24 -13.91
N GLY A 935 18.29 -5.93 -13.13
CA GLY A 935 19.55 -6.72 -13.18
C GLY A 935 20.53 -6.27 -14.27
N ASP A 936 21.26 -7.23 -14.86
CA ASP A 936 22.26 -7.01 -15.92
C ASP A 936 21.63 -7.34 -17.30
N PRO A 937 21.72 -6.47 -18.33
CA PRO A 937 21.00 -6.65 -19.58
C PRO A 937 21.36 -7.89 -20.41
N CYS A 938 22.56 -8.45 -20.22
CA CYS A 938 23.09 -9.51 -21.07
C CYS A 938 23.45 -10.81 -20.33
N VAL A 939 23.44 -10.82 -19.00
CA VAL A 939 23.79 -12.01 -18.20
C VAL A 939 22.81 -12.22 -17.03
N PRO A 940 22.36 -13.47 -16.77
CA PRO A 940 22.83 -14.72 -17.39
C PRO A 940 22.36 -14.86 -18.85
N GLN A 941 23.19 -15.46 -19.72
CA GLN A 941 22.90 -15.57 -21.16
C GLN A 941 21.62 -16.35 -21.50
N GLN A 942 21.09 -17.10 -20.54
CA GLN A 942 19.83 -17.84 -20.59
C GLN A 942 18.62 -16.89 -20.44
N HIS A 943 18.78 -15.78 -19.73
CA HIS A 943 17.75 -14.79 -19.42
C HIS A 943 18.25 -13.34 -19.66
N PRO A 944 18.66 -12.98 -20.90
CA PRO A 944 18.95 -11.58 -21.22
C PRO A 944 17.65 -10.75 -21.19
N TRP A 945 17.78 -9.43 -21.02
CA TRP A 945 16.62 -8.54 -21.00
C TRP A 945 15.76 -8.71 -22.26
N SER A 946 14.44 -8.75 -22.06
CA SER A 946 13.49 -8.89 -23.16
C SER A 946 13.66 -7.77 -24.19
N GLY A 947 14.11 -8.15 -25.38
CA GLY A 947 14.38 -7.27 -26.51
C GLY A 947 15.82 -6.73 -26.60
N ALA A 948 16.73 -7.07 -25.68
CA ALA A 948 18.13 -6.69 -25.75
C ALA A 948 18.95 -7.66 -26.61
N ASP A 949 19.66 -7.13 -27.60
CA ASP A 949 20.68 -7.84 -28.37
C ASP A 949 22.05 -7.54 -27.76
N CYS A 950 22.85 -8.57 -27.48
CA CYS A 950 24.11 -8.45 -26.75
C CYS A 950 25.28 -9.09 -27.51
N GLN A 951 26.45 -8.44 -27.46
CA GLN A 951 27.69 -8.92 -28.08
C GLN A 951 28.83 -8.97 -27.07
N PHE A 952 29.65 -10.03 -27.08
CA PHE A 952 30.83 -10.12 -26.22
C PHE A 952 32.03 -9.40 -26.86
N ASP A 953 32.48 -8.31 -26.24
CA ASP A 953 33.69 -7.62 -26.64
C ASP A 953 34.93 -8.30 -26.03
N LYS A 954 35.71 -8.93 -26.91
CA LYS A 954 36.97 -9.62 -26.55
C LYS A 954 38.09 -8.67 -26.11
N THR A 955 37.97 -7.36 -26.31
CA THR A 955 38.99 -6.38 -25.92
C THR A 955 38.80 -5.86 -24.50
N SER A 956 37.57 -5.59 -24.08
CA SER A 956 37.23 -5.28 -22.68
C SER A 956 36.92 -6.51 -21.81
N SER A 957 36.69 -7.68 -22.42
CA SER A 957 36.22 -8.90 -21.76
C SER A 957 34.89 -8.68 -21.02
N LYS A 958 33.94 -8.03 -21.70
CA LYS A 958 32.61 -7.66 -21.20
C LYS A 958 31.56 -7.84 -22.29
N TRP A 959 30.30 -8.03 -21.90
CA TRP A 959 29.20 -7.85 -22.84
C TRP A 959 28.96 -6.36 -23.10
N VAL A 960 28.58 -6.05 -24.34
CA VAL A 960 28.12 -4.74 -24.78
C VAL A 960 26.73 -4.89 -25.37
N ILE A 961 25.91 -3.85 -25.24
CA ILE A 961 24.55 -3.84 -25.76
C ILE A 961 24.63 -3.48 -27.25
N ASP A 962 24.40 -4.47 -28.09
CA ASP A 962 24.35 -4.32 -29.54
C ASP A 962 22.97 -3.76 -29.97
N GLY A 963 21.87 -4.06 -29.28
CA GLY A 963 20.56 -3.55 -29.70
C GLY A 963 19.44 -3.61 -28.67
N LEU A 964 18.34 -2.94 -29.00
CA LEU A 964 17.04 -2.97 -28.32
C LEU A 964 15.92 -2.97 -29.37
N SER A 965 15.24 -4.10 -29.56
CA SER A 965 14.23 -4.28 -30.62
C SER A 965 12.78 -4.30 -30.11
N SER A 966 11.90 -3.53 -30.76
CA SER A 966 10.46 -3.53 -30.52
C SER A 966 9.75 -4.82 -30.94
N THR A 967 10.37 -5.69 -31.78
CA THR A 967 9.68 -6.84 -32.39
C THR A 967 9.35 -7.98 -31.43
N LEU A 968 9.79 -7.93 -30.16
CA LEU A 968 9.31 -8.83 -29.09
C LEU A 968 8.46 -8.12 -28.01
N ALA A 969 8.54 -6.80 -27.88
CA ALA A 969 7.75 -6.03 -26.91
C ALA A 969 6.23 -6.09 -27.18
N LEU A 970 5.82 -6.35 -28.44
CA LEU A 970 4.42 -6.38 -28.85
C LEU A 970 3.65 -7.67 -28.47
N VAL A 971 4.33 -8.75 -28.05
CA VAL A 971 3.69 -10.08 -27.92
C VAL A 971 3.13 -10.35 -26.53
N LEU A 972 3.65 -9.71 -25.48
CA LEU A 972 3.22 -9.91 -24.08
C LEU A 972 2.11 -8.95 -23.62
N CYS A 973 1.76 -7.90 -24.39
CA CYS A 973 0.81 -6.86 -23.96
C CYS A 973 -0.61 -6.99 -24.57
N CYS A 974 -0.87 -7.97 -25.46
CA CYS A 974 -2.11 -8.01 -26.26
C CYS A 974 -2.77 -9.40 -26.45
N LYS A 975 -2.66 -10.33 -25.48
CA LYS A 975 -3.32 -11.64 -25.58
C LYS A 975 -4.31 -11.97 -24.45
N GLN A 976 -5.42 -11.23 -24.40
CA GLN A 976 -6.69 -11.78 -23.90
C GLN A 976 -7.93 -11.16 -24.56
N PHE A 977 -7.94 -11.19 -25.90
CA PHE A 977 -9.16 -11.10 -26.70
C PHE A 977 -9.25 -12.33 -27.59
N ASP A 978 -10.13 -13.27 -27.20
CA ASP A 978 -10.69 -14.31 -28.06
C ASP A 978 -12.18 -14.44 -27.66
N SER A 979 -13.15 -14.63 -28.56
CA SER A 979 -13.06 -14.96 -29.98
C SER A 979 -14.30 -14.48 -30.75
N THR A 980 -14.14 -13.83 -31.90
CA THR A 980 -15.08 -13.92 -33.04
C THR A 980 -14.35 -13.61 -34.36
N PRO A 981 -14.57 -14.37 -35.44
CA PRO A 981 -13.85 -14.16 -36.70
C PRO A 981 -14.48 -13.02 -37.52
N ILE A 982 -13.78 -11.89 -37.62
CA ILE A 982 -14.18 -10.80 -38.52
C ILE A 982 -13.83 -11.21 -39.96
N LYS A 983 -14.86 -11.38 -40.80
CA LYS A 983 -14.68 -11.56 -42.24
C LYS A 983 -14.29 -10.24 -42.89
N PHE A 984 -13.17 -10.22 -43.60
CA PHE A 984 -12.85 -9.15 -44.54
C PHE A 984 -13.69 -9.31 -45.83
N THR A 985 -14.47 -8.29 -46.16
CA THR A 985 -14.98 -8.07 -47.53
C THR A 985 -14.21 -6.93 -48.16
N ASP A 986 -13.39 -7.27 -49.16
CA ASP A 986 -12.63 -6.31 -49.96
C ASP A 986 -13.57 -5.51 -50.89
N HIS A 987 -13.37 -4.20 -50.93
CA HIS A 987 -13.83 -3.34 -52.02
C HIS A 987 -12.85 -2.18 -52.27
N GLY A 988 -11.63 -2.53 -52.70
CA GLY A 988 -10.96 -1.93 -53.87
C GLY A 988 -10.68 -0.42 -53.90
N SER A 989 -9.40 -0.06 -53.80
CA SER A 989 -8.59 0.41 -54.95
C SER A 989 -7.31 1.13 -54.49
N GLY A 990 -6.17 0.87 -55.17
CA GLY A 990 -4.92 1.64 -54.96
C GLY A 990 -3.71 0.82 -54.46
N SER A 991 -3.37 -0.26 -55.14
CA SER A 991 -2.17 -1.05 -54.84
C SER A 991 -0.86 -0.34 -55.24
N TYR A 992 -0.09 0.13 -54.26
CA TYR A 992 1.36 0.27 -54.38
C TYR A 992 2.03 -0.90 -53.64
N LEU A 993 2.56 -1.84 -54.41
CA LEU A 993 3.34 -2.95 -53.87
C LEU A 993 4.74 -2.46 -53.47
N VAL A 994 4.96 -2.25 -52.17
CA VAL A 994 6.31 -2.32 -51.60
C VAL A 994 6.55 -3.77 -51.20
N ASN A 995 7.35 -4.49 -51.99
CA ASN A 995 7.86 -5.79 -51.59
C ASN A 995 8.78 -5.61 -50.37
N VAL A 996 8.29 -5.94 -49.18
CA VAL A 996 9.16 -6.24 -48.03
C VAL A 996 9.33 -7.75 -47.97
N SER A 997 10.48 -8.22 -48.45
CA SER A 997 10.92 -9.59 -48.21
C SER A 997 11.22 -9.76 -46.72
N VAL A 998 10.34 -10.48 -46.01
CA VAL A 998 10.57 -10.83 -44.61
C VAL A 998 11.60 -11.96 -44.54
N GLY A 999 12.86 -11.58 -44.37
CA GLY A 999 13.90 -12.45 -43.82
C GLY A 999 14.27 -11.97 -42.42
N PRO A 1000 14.72 -12.85 -41.51
CA PRO A 1000 15.21 -12.45 -40.19
C PRO A 1000 16.53 -11.71 -40.35
N LEU A 1001 16.45 -10.38 -40.44
CA LEU A 1001 17.61 -9.51 -40.39
C LEU A 1001 17.93 -9.23 -38.92
N VAL A 1002 18.97 -9.92 -38.41
CA VAL A 1002 19.69 -9.47 -37.22
C VAL A 1002 20.36 -8.14 -37.57
N MET A 1003 19.64 -7.04 -37.33
CA MET A 1003 20.13 -5.68 -37.42
C MET A 1003 20.74 -5.32 -36.06
N GLY A 1004 21.97 -5.78 -35.81
CA GLY A 1004 22.75 -5.29 -34.67
C GLY A 1004 22.95 -3.77 -34.77
N HIS A 1005 23.25 -3.15 -33.64
CA HIS A 1005 23.49 -1.72 -33.45
C HIS A 1005 22.24 -0.83 -33.55
N VAL A 1006 21.05 -1.31 -33.13
CA VAL A 1006 19.76 -0.58 -33.26
C VAL A 1006 18.99 -0.46 -31.93
N ILE A 1007 18.60 0.75 -31.53
CA ILE A 1007 17.44 0.98 -30.65
C ILE A 1007 16.23 1.30 -31.53
N GLY A 1008 15.22 0.43 -31.52
CA GLY A 1008 13.92 0.67 -32.15
C GLY A 1008 12.80 0.67 -31.13
N LEU A 1009 12.41 1.86 -30.65
CA LEU A 1009 11.31 2.07 -29.71
C LEU A 1009 10.30 3.10 -30.26
N ASP A 1010 10.08 3.08 -31.57
CA ASP A 1010 9.09 3.90 -32.25
C ASP A 1010 7.64 3.48 -31.94
N ASN A 1011 6.74 4.46 -31.87
CA ASN A 1011 5.31 4.28 -31.63
C ASN A 1011 4.97 3.45 -30.38
N GLN A 1012 5.73 3.66 -29.29
CA GLN A 1012 5.53 2.97 -28.00
C GLN A 1012 4.83 3.87 -26.96
N GLY A 1013 4.38 5.07 -27.35
CA GLY A 1013 3.72 6.03 -26.45
C GLY A 1013 4.63 6.63 -25.38
N LEU A 1014 5.96 6.54 -25.56
CA LEU A 1014 6.97 6.97 -24.59
C LEU A 1014 6.84 8.45 -24.25
N LYS A 1015 7.06 8.80 -23.00
CA LYS A 1015 7.04 10.18 -22.48
C LYS A 1015 8.41 10.52 -21.89
N GLY A 1016 8.50 11.63 -21.16
CA GLY A 1016 9.77 12.04 -20.55
C GLY A 1016 10.75 12.63 -21.58
N PHE A 1017 12.05 12.48 -21.34
CA PHE A 1017 13.11 13.17 -22.10
C PHE A 1017 14.27 12.23 -22.44
N LEU A 1018 15.11 12.63 -23.40
CA LEU A 1018 16.32 11.89 -23.75
C LEU A 1018 17.46 12.28 -22.78
N PRO A 1019 18.02 11.37 -21.97
CA PRO A 1019 19.04 11.71 -20.98
C PRO A 1019 20.43 11.86 -21.61
N ASN A 1020 21.36 12.55 -20.91
CA ASN A 1020 22.74 12.70 -21.38
C ASN A 1020 23.48 11.37 -21.47
N ASP A 1021 23.16 10.42 -20.59
CA ASP A 1021 23.80 9.12 -20.45
C ASP A 1021 23.60 8.18 -21.64
N ILE A 1022 22.68 8.49 -22.57
CA ILE A 1022 22.58 7.75 -23.85
C ILE A 1022 23.91 7.75 -24.62
N SER A 1023 24.77 8.75 -24.37
CA SER A 1023 26.13 8.84 -24.93
C SER A 1023 27.10 7.72 -24.51
N LYS A 1024 26.78 6.98 -23.45
CA LYS A 1024 27.54 5.81 -22.99
C LYS A 1024 27.28 4.56 -23.85
N LEU A 1025 26.15 4.50 -24.58
CA LEU A 1025 25.82 3.43 -25.52
C LEU A 1025 26.61 3.60 -26.83
N ARG A 1026 27.93 3.43 -26.74
CA ARG A 1026 28.88 3.88 -27.77
C ARG A 1026 28.88 3.03 -29.04
N HIS A 1027 28.24 1.86 -29.00
CA HIS A 1027 28.21 0.94 -30.12
C HIS A 1027 27.05 1.23 -31.10
N LEU A 1028 25.95 1.87 -30.64
CA LEU A 1028 24.73 2.09 -31.43
C LEU A 1028 24.95 2.81 -32.78
N GLN A 1029 24.38 2.23 -33.84
CA GLN A 1029 24.39 2.78 -35.20
C GLN A 1029 23.02 3.34 -35.61
N ASN A 1030 21.93 2.93 -34.97
CA ASN A 1030 20.58 3.39 -35.27
C ASN A 1030 19.83 3.67 -33.97
N ILE A 1031 19.25 4.86 -33.84
CA ILE A 1031 18.30 5.20 -32.78
C ILE A 1031 17.02 5.67 -33.46
N ASN A 1032 15.95 4.88 -33.32
CA ASN A 1032 14.61 5.24 -33.72
C ASN A 1032 13.72 5.37 -32.47
N LEU A 1033 13.30 6.59 -32.17
CA LEU A 1033 12.35 6.94 -31.10
C LEU A 1033 11.14 7.69 -31.67
N SER A 1034 10.86 7.57 -32.98
CA SER A 1034 9.81 8.33 -33.65
C SER A 1034 8.40 8.01 -33.13
N GLU A 1035 7.44 8.90 -33.40
CA GLU A 1035 6.01 8.70 -33.06
C GLU A 1035 5.76 8.48 -31.55
N ASN A 1036 6.46 9.24 -30.72
CA ASN A 1036 6.31 9.19 -29.26
C ASN A 1036 5.93 10.58 -28.70
N SER A 1037 5.89 10.70 -27.38
CA SER A 1037 5.61 11.95 -26.64
C SER A 1037 6.82 12.43 -25.85
N ILE A 1038 8.04 12.20 -26.36
CA ILE A 1038 9.31 12.59 -25.73
C ILE A 1038 9.51 14.09 -25.94
N HIS A 1039 9.93 14.80 -24.89
CA HIS A 1039 10.05 16.26 -24.84
C HIS A 1039 11.38 16.72 -24.24
N GLY A 1040 11.61 18.04 -24.27
CA GLY A 1040 12.86 18.66 -23.83
C GLY A 1040 13.89 18.80 -24.96
N PRO A 1041 15.11 19.28 -24.65
CA PRO A 1041 16.15 19.46 -25.65
C PRO A 1041 16.76 18.14 -26.09
N ILE A 1042 17.19 18.05 -27.35
CA ILE A 1042 18.07 16.97 -27.80
C ILE A 1042 19.42 17.16 -27.09
N PRO A 1043 19.94 16.18 -26.32
CA PRO A 1043 21.21 16.33 -25.62
C PRO A 1043 22.38 16.49 -26.59
N SER A 1044 23.30 17.41 -26.29
CA SER A 1044 24.54 17.55 -27.07
C SER A 1044 25.42 16.30 -27.01
N SER A 1045 25.27 15.49 -25.95
CA SER A 1045 25.97 14.21 -25.77
C SER A 1045 25.59 13.15 -26.82
N VAL A 1046 24.41 13.23 -27.47
CA VAL A 1046 24.09 12.34 -28.62
C VAL A 1046 25.14 12.49 -29.74
N GLY A 1047 25.71 13.69 -29.89
CA GLY A 1047 26.78 13.97 -30.85
C GLY A 1047 28.12 13.28 -30.55
N THR A 1048 28.28 12.58 -29.42
CA THR A 1048 29.50 11.81 -29.12
C THR A 1048 29.41 10.33 -29.51
N ILE A 1049 28.23 9.84 -29.92
CA ILE A 1049 28.02 8.45 -30.35
C ILE A 1049 28.46 8.33 -31.83
N THR A 1050 29.76 8.33 -32.09
CA THR A 1050 30.36 8.45 -33.44
C THR A 1050 30.03 7.30 -34.40
N SER A 1051 29.53 6.20 -33.88
CA SER A 1051 28.95 5.04 -34.58
C SER A 1051 27.60 5.33 -35.24
N LEU A 1052 26.84 6.36 -34.82
CA LEU A 1052 25.50 6.63 -35.34
C LEU A 1052 25.47 6.85 -36.86
N VAL A 1053 24.69 6.01 -37.53
CA VAL A 1053 24.34 6.03 -38.96
C VAL A 1053 22.92 6.56 -39.16
N ILE A 1054 21.99 6.27 -38.24
CA ILE A 1054 20.59 6.70 -38.29
C ILE A 1054 20.19 7.28 -36.93
N LEU A 1055 19.57 8.46 -36.94
CA LEU A 1055 18.88 9.04 -35.80
C LEU A 1055 17.51 9.55 -36.27
N ASP A 1056 16.44 8.90 -35.83
CA ASP A 1056 15.06 9.29 -36.09
C ASP A 1056 14.36 9.62 -34.77
N LEU A 1057 14.09 10.91 -34.57
CA LEU A 1057 13.41 11.48 -33.41
C LEU A 1057 12.12 12.20 -33.86
N SER A 1058 11.61 11.87 -35.04
CA SER A 1058 10.45 12.55 -35.63
C SER A 1058 9.15 12.32 -34.85
N TYR A 1059 8.14 13.16 -35.08
CA TYR A 1059 6.82 13.05 -34.46
C TYR A 1059 6.91 12.93 -32.92
N ASN A 1060 7.52 13.93 -32.30
CA ASN A 1060 7.75 14.04 -30.86
C ASN A 1060 7.60 15.51 -30.43
N PHE A 1061 7.93 15.83 -29.17
CA PHE A 1061 7.86 17.18 -28.60
C PHE A 1061 9.26 17.74 -28.24
N PHE A 1062 10.32 17.31 -28.93
CA PHE A 1062 11.67 17.84 -28.72
C PHE A 1062 11.71 19.34 -29.02
N ASN A 1063 12.44 20.10 -28.20
CA ASN A 1063 12.48 21.56 -28.25
C ASN A 1063 13.90 22.13 -28.10
N GLY A 1064 14.04 23.46 -28.02
CA GLY A 1064 15.35 24.11 -28.02
C GLY A 1064 16.01 24.09 -29.41
N SER A 1065 17.34 24.18 -29.46
CA SER A 1065 18.11 24.20 -30.71
C SER A 1065 18.75 22.84 -31.01
N ILE A 1066 18.88 22.50 -32.30
CA ILE A 1066 19.65 21.34 -32.75
C ILE A 1066 21.12 21.50 -32.29
N PRO A 1067 21.69 20.57 -31.51
CA PRO A 1067 23.07 20.68 -31.03
C PRO A 1067 24.09 20.66 -32.17
N GLU A 1068 25.08 21.56 -32.12
CA GLU A 1068 26.18 21.59 -33.12
C GLU A 1068 26.99 20.28 -33.15
N SER A 1069 27.03 19.56 -32.03
CA SER A 1069 27.70 18.25 -31.90
C SER A 1069 27.10 17.18 -32.80
N LEU A 1070 25.81 17.26 -33.17
CA LEU A 1070 25.25 16.35 -34.18
C LEU A 1070 25.94 16.51 -35.55
N GLY A 1071 26.50 17.69 -35.83
CA GLY A 1071 27.32 17.93 -37.02
C GLY A 1071 28.68 17.20 -37.01
N GLN A 1072 29.14 16.74 -35.84
CA GLN A 1072 30.40 16.01 -35.66
C GLN A 1072 30.26 14.50 -35.97
N LEU A 1073 29.03 13.98 -36.05
CA LEU A 1073 28.75 12.57 -36.34
C LEU A 1073 29.05 12.23 -37.80
N THR A 1074 30.32 11.93 -38.13
CA THR A 1074 30.77 11.66 -39.51
C THR A 1074 30.06 10.47 -40.16
N SER A 1075 29.66 9.47 -39.37
CA SER A 1075 28.95 8.26 -39.83
C SER A 1075 27.48 8.49 -40.19
N LEU A 1076 26.87 9.59 -39.75
CA LEU A 1076 25.42 9.82 -39.82
C LEU A 1076 24.92 10.00 -41.27
N ARG A 1077 24.03 9.10 -41.70
CA ARG A 1077 23.41 9.06 -43.04
C ARG A 1077 21.94 9.45 -43.04
N ARG A 1078 21.21 9.23 -41.94
CA ARG A 1078 19.82 9.69 -41.77
C ARG A 1078 19.69 10.44 -40.45
N LEU A 1079 19.18 11.66 -40.52
CA LEU A 1079 18.80 12.47 -39.37
C LEU A 1079 17.40 12.99 -39.60
N ASN A 1080 16.41 12.42 -38.92
CA ASN A 1080 15.04 12.84 -39.05
C ASN A 1080 14.55 13.45 -37.74
N LEU A 1081 14.27 14.75 -37.78
CA LEU A 1081 13.77 15.53 -36.67
C LEU A 1081 12.39 16.14 -36.99
N ASN A 1082 11.70 15.67 -38.04
CA ASN A 1082 10.46 16.29 -38.50
C ASN A 1082 9.35 16.25 -37.44
N SER A 1083 8.39 17.17 -37.54
CA SER A 1083 7.23 17.23 -36.65
C SER A 1083 7.63 17.27 -35.17
N ASN A 1084 8.41 18.28 -34.80
CA ASN A 1084 8.87 18.55 -33.43
C ASN A 1084 8.74 20.06 -33.11
N SER A 1085 9.13 20.47 -31.91
CA SER A 1085 9.10 21.85 -31.43
C SER A 1085 10.48 22.54 -31.45
N LEU A 1086 11.39 22.13 -32.36
CA LEU A 1086 12.75 22.66 -32.44
C LEU A 1086 12.77 24.11 -32.98
N SER A 1087 13.82 24.84 -32.61
CA SER A 1087 13.92 26.29 -32.83
C SER A 1087 15.36 26.80 -33.02
N GLY A 1088 15.50 27.92 -33.71
CA GLY A 1088 16.79 28.57 -33.98
C GLY A 1088 17.39 28.19 -35.34
N ARG A 1089 18.66 28.56 -35.55
CA ARG A 1089 19.35 28.28 -36.81
C ARG A 1089 19.82 26.82 -36.84
N VAL A 1090 19.58 26.12 -37.94
CA VAL A 1090 20.16 24.78 -38.17
C VAL A 1090 21.69 24.89 -38.26
N PRO A 1091 22.48 24.10 -37.50
CA PRO A 1091 23.95 24.16 -37.53
C PRO A 1091 24.53 24.06 -38.94
N ALA A 1092 25.48 24.95 -39.27
CA ALA A 1092 26.09 24.99 -40.60
C ALA A 1092 26.81 23.68 -40.98
N THR A 1093 27.33 22.97 -39.98
CA THR A 1093 27.92 21.63 -40.08
C THR A 1093 26.93 20.56 -40.58
N LEU A 1094 25.65 20.69 -40.26
CA LEU A 1094 24.58 19.83 -40.80
C LEU A 1094 24.09 20.35 -42.16
N GLY A 1095 23.93 21.67 -42.30
CA GLY A 1095 23.49 22.31 -43.54
C GLY A 1095 24.42 22.04 -44.74
N ALA A 1096 25.73 22.00 -44.53
CA ALA A 1096 26.70 21.65 -45.58
C ALA A 1096 26.63 20.18 -46.03
N ARG A 1097 26.14 19.28 -45.16
CA ARG A 1097 26.11 17.82 -45.41
C ARG A 1097 24.85 17.33 -46.13
N LEU A 1098 23.83 18.19 -46.25
CA LEU A 1098 22.64 17.99 -47.11
C LEU A 1098 23.00 17.66 -48.57
N LEU A 1099 24.20 18.02 -49.03
CA LEU A 1099 24.68 17.81 -50.40
C LEU A 1099 25.43 16.47 -50.60
N HIS A 1100 25.66 15.69 -49.54
CA HIS A 1100 26.58 14.54 -49.54
C HIS A 1100 25.90 13.18 -49.28
N ARG A 1101 24.80 12.87 -50.01
CA ARG A 1101 24.10 11.56 -49.95
C ARG A 1101 23.47 11.19 -48.59
N ALA A 1102 23.43 12.11 -47.62
CA ALA A 1102 22.73 11.94 -46.35
C ALA A 1102 21.30 12.50 -46.43
N SER A 1103 20.33 11.79 -45.84
CA SER A 1103 18.92 12.18 -45.78
C SER A 1103 18.64 12.87 -44.45
N PHE A 1104 18.67 14.21 -44.43
CA PHE A 1104 18.32 14.98 -43.25
C PHE A 1104 16.96 15.67 -43.44
N ASN A 1105 16.03 15.41 -42.53
CA ASN A 1105 14.70 15.98 -42.55
C ASN A 1105 14.46 16.84 -41.29
N PHE A 1106 14.13 18.11 -41.53
CA PHE A 1106 13.89 19.13 -40.51
C PHE A 1106 12.52 19.82 -40.70
N THR A 1107 11.61 19.27 -41.52
CA THR A 1107 10.30 19.87 -41.79
C THR A 1107 9.42 19.92 -40.55
N ASP A 1108 8.36 20.71 -40.62
CA ASP A 1108 7.30 20.74 -39.60
C ASP A 1108 7.80 21.13 -38.19
N ASN A 1109 8.92 21.86 -38.15
CA ASN A 1109 9.49 22.51 -36.98
C ASN A 1109 9.42 24.03 -37.18
N ALA A 1110 8.34 24.66 -36.71
CA ALA A 1110 8.03 26.06 -37.02
C ALA A 1110 9.12 27.07 -36.57
N GLY A 1111 9.95 26.70 -35.59
CA GLY A 1111 11.01 27.57 -35.07
C GLY A 1111 12.37 27.46 -35.79
N LEU A 1112 12.57 26.49 -36.69
CA LEU A 1112 13.86 26.29 -37.37
C LEU A 1112 14.01 27.17 -38.61
N CYS A 1113 15.22 27.72 -38.80
CA CYS A 1113 15.53 28.62 -39.91
C CYS A 1113 16.96 28.44 -40.45
N GLY A 1114 17.23 28.98 -41.66
CA GLY A 1114 18.60 29.20 -42.15
C GLY A 1114 19.21 28.12 -43.05
N ILE A 1115 18.42 27.15 -43.54
CA ILE A 1115 18.81 26.21 -44.63
C ILE A 1115 17.74 26.23 -45.74
N PRO A 1116 18.07 25.83 -46.99
CA PRO A 1116 17.09 25.71 -48.06
C PRO A 1116 15.92 24.79 -47.66
N GLY A 1117 14.69 25.21 -47.96
CA GLY A 1117 13.46 24.52 -47.53
C GLY A 1117 12.89 25.00 -46.19
N LEU A 1118 13.65 25.75 -45.39
CA LEU A 1118 13.15 26.48 -44.22
C LEU A 1118 13.15 27.99 -44.49
N HIS A 1119 12.45 28.74 -43.63
CA HIS A 1119 12.37 30.20 -43.76
C HIS A 1119 13.71 30.88 -43.43
N SER A 1120 13.93 32.06 -43.99
CA SER A 1120 15.08 32.91 -43.67
C SER A 1120 14.94 33.46 -42.24
N CYS A 1121 15.96 33.28 -41.39
CA CYS A 1121 15.97 33.82 -40.03
C CYS A 1121 15.77 35.35 -40.05
N GLY A 1122 14.69 35.85 -39.46
CA GLY A 1122 14.35 37.28 -39.45
C GLY A 1122 15.09 38.11 -38.38
N PRO A 1123 15.07 39.46 -38.48
CA PRO A 1123 15.69 40.33 -37.49
C PRO A 1123 14.84 40.42 -36.21
N HIS A 1124 15.47 40.26 -35.04
CA HIS A 1124 14.79 40.31 -33.74
C HIS A 1124 14.41 41.77 -33.36
N LEU A 1125 13.10 42.07 -33.26
CA LEU A 1125 12.65 43.35 -32.69
C LEU A 1125 12.75 43.36 -31.15
N SER A 1126 13.26 44.48 -30.63
CA SER A 1126 13.50 44.74 -29.21
C SER A 1126 12.22 44.76 -28.36
N PHE A 1127 12.35 44.34 -27.09
CA PHE A 1127 11.30 44.30 -26.07
C PHE A 1127 10.54 45.64 -25.91
N GLY A 1128 11.24 46.78 -26.04
CA GLY A 1128 10.63 48.11 -25.92
C GLY A 1128 9.56 48.41 -26.98
N ALA A 1129 9.72 47.90 -28.20
CA ALA A 1129 8.75 48.12 -29.29
C ALA A 1129 7.40 47.43 -29.01
N LYS A 1130 7.42 46.31 -28.27
CA LYS A 1130 6.20 45.55 -27.92
C LYS A 1130 5.35 46.27 -26.87
N ILE A 1131 5.97 47.00 -25.95
CA ILE A 1131 5.27 47.77 -24.90
C ILE A 1131 4.52 48.97 -25.49
N GLY A 1132 5.10 49.66 -26.47
CA GLY A 1132 4.48 50.84 -27.11
C GLY A 1132 3.12 50.53 -27.77
N ILE A 1133 2.99 49.36 -28.41
CA ILE A 1133 1.75 48.93 -29.08
C ILE A 1133 0.63 48.65 -28.05
N GLY A 1134 0.97 48.11 -26.88
CA GLY A 1134 0.02 47.86 -25.80
C GLY A 1134 -0.60 49.16 -25.25
N LEU A 1135 0.22 50.18 -24.99
CA LEU A 1135 -0.24 51.46 -24.44
C LEU A 1135 -1.19 52.20 -25.39
N GLY A 1136 -0.91 52.23 -26.69
CA GLY A 1136 -1.80 52.85 -27.68
C GLY A 1136 -3.18 52.21 -27.74
N SER A 1137 -3.25 50.89 -27.54
CA SER A 1137 -4.50 50.11 -27.55
C SER A 1137 -5.44 50.49 -26.40
N CYS A 1138 -4.90 50.72 -25.20
CA CYS A 1138 -5.68 51.10 -24.02
C CYS A 1138 -6.30 52.50 -24.14
N VAL A 1139 -5.61 53.45 -24.77
CA VAL A 1139 -6.11 54.83 -24.95
C VAL A 1139 -7.32 54.85 -25.90
N ALA A 1140 -7.28 54.09 -26.98
CA ALA A 1140 -8.41 53.96 -27.91
C ALA A 1140 -9.67 53.38 -27.23
N LEU A 1141 -9.49 52.41 -26.33
CA LEU A 1141 -10.57 51.74 -25.62
C LEU A 1141 -11.25 52.67 -24.60
N LEU A 1142 -10.48 53.49 -23.88
CA LEU A 1142 -11.01 54.54 -23.01
C LEU A 1142 -11.87 55.56 -23.77
N LEU A 1143 -11.43 56.00 -24.96
CA LEU A 1143 -12.20 56.93 -25.78
C LEU A 1143 -13.57 56.34 -26.18
N ILE A 1144 -13.63 55.08 -26.59
CA ILE A 1144 -14.88 54.39 -26.94
C ILE A 1144 -15.86 54.36 -25.75
N VAL A 1145 -15.38 54.06 -24.54
CA VAL A 1145 -16.22 54.05 -23.32
C VAL A 1145 -16.78 55.45 -23.01
N THR A 1146 -15.97 56.51 -23.16
CA THR A 1146 -16.47 57.88 -22.97
C THR A 1146 -17.57 58.24 -23.98
N CYS A 1147 -17.42 57.89 -25.27
CA CYS A 1147 -18.46 58.10 -26.27
C CYS A 1147 -19.77 57.37 -25.94
N LEU A 1148 -19.69 56.12 -25.48
CA LEU A 1148 -20.87 55.33 -25.10
C LEU A 1148 -21.61 55.92 -23.89
N THR A 1149 -20.89 56.39 -22.87
CA THR A 1149 -21.51 57.03 -21.70
C THR A 1149 -22.18 58.37 -22.05
N CYS A 1150 -21.56 59.19 -22.91
CA CYS A 1150 -22.17 60.41 -23.45
C CYS A 1150 -23.45 60.11 -24.25
N TRP A 1151 -23.44 59.07 -25.09
CA TRP A 1151 -24.62 58.64 -25.87
C TRP A 1151 -25.77 58.19 -24.96
N TRP A 1152 -25.47 57.39 -23.92
CA TRP A 1152 -26.47 56.93 -22.96
C TRP A 1152 -27.10 58.08 -22.16
N LYS A 1153 -26.29 59.06 -21.73
CA LYS A 1153 -26.77 60.28 -21.03
C LYS A 1153 -27.66 61.15 -21.93
N ARG A 1154 -27.33 61.28 -23.21
CA ARG A 1154 -28.18 61.99 -24.21
C ARG A 1154 -29.53 61.30 -24.39
N ARG A 1155 -29.57 59.96 -24.42
CA ARG A 1155 -30.81 59.17 -24.52
C ARG A 1155 -31.71 59.33 -23.29
N GLN A 1156 -31.14 59.37 -22.08
CA GLN A 1156 -31.88 59.66 -20.83
C GLN A 1156 -32.56 61.03 -20.86
N ASN A 1157 -31.88 62.07 -21.36
CA ASN A 1157 -32.45 63.42 -21.41
C ASN A 1157 -33.65 63.53 -22.37
N ILE A 1158 -33.59 62.83 -23.52
CA ILE A 1158 -34.71 62.79 -24.49
C ILE A 1158 -35.96 62.14 -23.87
N LEU A 1159 -35.78 61.05 -23.11
CA LEU A 1159 -36.89 60.36 -22.44
C LEU A 1159 -37.54 61.23 -21.34
N ARG A 1160 -36.76 62.05 -20.63
CA ARG A 1160 -37.32 63.01 -19.64
C ARG A 1160 -38.14 64.12 -20.28
N ALA A 1161 -37.73 64.62 -21.45
CA ALA A 1161 -38.49 65.63 -22.19
C ALA A 1161 -39.89 65.13 -22.62
N GLN A 1162 -40.00 63.86 -23.01
CA GLN A 1162 -41.28 63.26 -23.42
C GLN A 1162 -42.27 63.07 -22.26
N ILE A 1163 -41.80 62.95 -21.02
CA ILE A 1163 -42.65 62.79 -19.82
C ILE A 1163 -43.27 64.13 -19.39
N ILE A 1164 -42.60 65.26 -19.63
CA ILE A 1164 -43.09 66.59 -19.26
C ILE A 1164 -44.19 67.07 -20.24
N ALA A 1165 -44.12 66.69 -21.51
CA ALA A 1165 -45.08 67.08 -22.54
C ALA A 1165 -46.46 66.36 -22.46
N ALA A 1166 -46.66 65.46 -21.48
CA ALA A 1166 -47.84 64.58 -21.42
C ALA A 1166 -48.94 65.04 -20.44
N ARG A 1167 -48.91 66.30 -19.96
CA ARG A 1167 -49.77 66.76 -18.85
C ARG A 1167 -50.79 67.86 -19.14
N GLU A 1168 -50.89 68.36 -20.38
CA GLU A 1168 -51.94 69.29 -20.80
C GLU A 1168 -52.71 68.74 -22.01
N ALA A 1169 -54.04 68.75 -21.91
CA ALA A 1169 -55.01 68.41 -22.97
C ALA A 1169 -55.30 69.68 -23.83
N PRO A 1170 -56.25 69.73 -24.82
CA PRO A 1170 -57.17 68.69 -25.32
C PRO A 1170 -57.35 68.61 -26.87
N TYR A 1171 -58.14 67.62 -27.33
CA TYR A 1171 -59.05 67.61 -28.49
C TYR A 1171 -58.60 67.95 -29.95
N ALA A 1172 -58.61 66.89 -30.78
CA ALA A 1172 -59.44 66.71 -32.00
C ALA A 1172 -59.11 67.34 -33.40
N LYS A 1173 -59.03 66.44 -34.41
CA LYS A 1173 -59.56 66.50 -35.81
C LYS A 1173 -59.08 67.63 -36.77
N ALA A 1174 -58.85 67.41 -38.08
CA ALA A 1174 -58.88 66.22 -38.96
C ALA A 1174 -58.29 66.53 -40.37
N ARG A 1175 -58.25 65.51 -41.27
CA ARG A 1175 -58.03 65.53 -42.74
C ARG A 1175 -56.57 65.75 -43.22
N THR A 1176 -56.06 65.15 -44.31
CA THR A 1176 -56.60 64.26 -45.39
C THR A 1176 -55.46 63.38 -45.98
N HIS A 1177 -55.69 62.13 -46.45
CA HIS A 1177 -55.70 61.64 -47.87
C HIS A 1177 -54.55 62.14 -48.80
N PHE A 1178 -53.97 61.41 -49.79
CA PHE A 1178 -54.15 60.06 -50.39
C PHE A 1178 -52.80 59.72 -51.14
N SER A 1179 -52.25 58.51 -51.09
CA SER A 1179 -52.36 57.41 -52.09
C SER A 1179 -51.88 57.66 -53.55
N ARG A 1180 -50.90 56.84 -53.96
CA ARG A 1180 -50.73 56.12 -55.28
C ARG A 1180 -50.03 56.74 -56.52
N ASP A 1181 -49.23 55.85 -57.14
CA ASP A 1181 -49.06 55.57 -58.59
C ASP A 1181 -48.44 56.65 -59.52
N VAL A 1182 -47.81 56.37 -60.68
CA VAL A 1182 -46.97 55.25 -61.21
C VAL A 1182 -46.45 55.70 -62.62
N GLN A 1183 -45.34 55.10 -63.11
CA GLN A 1183 -44.91 55.04 -64.55
C GLN A 1183 -44.32 56.26 -65.33
N MET A 1184 -43.10 56.00 -65.83
CA MET A 1184 -42.63 56.05 -67.24
C MET A 1184 -42.22 57.32 -68.02
N THR A 1185 -41.11 57.10 -68.74
CA THR A 1185 -40.68 57.61 -70.07
C THR A 1185 -40.06 59.01 -70.26
N ARG A 1186 -38.75 58.93 -70.59
CA ARG A 1186 -37.87 59.81 -71.40
C ARG A 1186 -38.52 60.30 -72.72
N PRO A 1187 -38.03 61.38 -73.40
CA PRO A 1187 -36.73 61.29 -74.14
C PRO A 1187 -35.94 62.60 -74.47
N TYR A 1188 -34.71 62.41 -75.01
CA TYR A 1188 -33.78 63.32 -75.77
C TYR A 1188 -33.40 64.71 -75.18
N GLY A 1189 -32.19 65.27 -75.39
CA GLY A 1189 -30.98 64.83 -76.14
C GLY A 1189 -29.81 65.85 -76.03
N ASN A 1190 -28.68 65.57 -76.73
CA ASN A 1190 -27.40 66.31 -76.83
C ASN A 1190 -26.53 66.44 -75.54
N GLU A 1191 -25.28 65.95 -75.47
CA GLU A 1191 -24.07 66.14 -76.31
C GLU A 1191 -23.22 67.36 -75.92
N ASN A 1192 -22.06 67.11 -75.28
CA ASN A 1192 -20.76 67.28 -75.95
C ASN A 1192 -19.62 66.62 -75.15
N ALA A 1193 -18.54 66.27 -75.83
CA ALA A 1193 -17.43 65.50 -75.30
C ALA A 1193 -16.07 66.17 -75.56
N ARG A 1194 -15.02 65.65 -74.89
CA ARG A 1194 -13.62 65.45 -75.34
C ARG A 1194 -12.53 65.95 -74.37
N THR A 1195 -11.64 65.00 -74.04
CA THR A 1195 -10.15 65.10 -74.00
C THR A 1195 -9.47 66.04 -73.01
N ALA A 1196 -8.24 65.79 -72.51
CA ALA A 1196 -7.34 64.61 -72.44
C ALA A 1196 -6.14 65.01 -71.54
N THR A 1197 -5.06 64.21 -71.51
CA THR A 1197 -3.75 64.44 -70.82
C THR A 1197 -3.82 64.37 -69.28
N GLU A 1198 -3.08 63.53 -68.55
CA GLU A 1198 -1.65 63.11 -68.50
C GLU A 1198 -0.87 63.81 -67.35
N ASN A 1199 0.05 63.04 -66.76
CA ASN A 1199 1.08 63.42 -65.78
C ASN A 1199 0.65 63.65 -64.31
N GLY A 1200 1.19 62.82 -63.42
CA GLY A 1200 1.60 63.24 -62.07
C GLY A 1200 3.12 63.49 -62.05
N PRO A 1201 3.83 63.38 -60.91
CA PRO A 1201 3.40 63.40 -59.52
C PRO A 1201 4.11 64.56 -58.75
N ILE A 1202 4.20 64.48 -57.39
CA ILE A 1202 5.31 64.94 -56.50
C ILE A 1202 4.82 65.57 -55.17
N LEU A 1203 5.04 64.81 -54.09
CA LEU A 1203 5.58 65.14 -52.75
C LEU A 1203 5.26 66.45 -51.99
N LEU A 1204 5.04 66.21 -50.69
CA LEU A 1204 5.48 67.00 -49.50
C LEU A 1204 4.83 68.37 -49.18
N SER A 1205 4.00 68.33 -48.13
CA SER A 1205 4.29 69.05 -46.87
C SER A 1205 3.74 68.27 -45.68
#